data_AF-A0A1H9IDG5-F1
#
_entry.id   AF-A0A1H9IDG5-F1
#
_cell.length_a   1.000
_cell.length_b   1.000
_cell.length_c   1.000
_cell.angle_alpha   90.00
_cell.angle_beta   90.00
_cell.angle_gamma   90.00
#
_symmetry.space_group_name_H-M   'P 1'
#
loop_
_entity.id
_entity.type
_entity.pdbx_description
1 polymer ?
#
loop_
_entity_poly.entity_id
_entity_poly.type
_entity_poly.pdbx_seq_one_letter_code
_entity_poly.pdbx_strand_id
1 'polypeptide(L)'
;MELFFLLMLVVIMAGALGSGYPVAFALPGAAILTIGAAAATGYVFDGDTSVYFSNSGPSQWLSAGVTNLRGVYWEPERDTLIAIPLFIFMGIMLQRSKIAEDLLVTMAQLFGPVPGGLGISVVVVGALLAATTGIVGATVVAMGMISLPAMMRNGYSNALSTGTIAASGTLGQIIPPSIVLIILADQLASAVDQAGQARQALYRSSTGELSMPTEFAVSSTSAGDMFLGAMIPGLLLVLLYIVFILVVAIVRPKLAPAVPYEGKYDTAFLGNVLLAMIPPLALILLVLGSIIAGIATVNQAGAIGAVGAMIMAGYRLHPEGRGQRFTPAIIAIVGLGVVTYALSNYDTNVLNMQTAEDRTGVTIAAVGVALLTISIIWSGIRAFFNEDALRGVMVETAKTTSLVFIILLGAAMLTAAFRAFGGEELVKHFLEGLPGGFWTKFIIVMVVIFVLGFFLDFIEIAVVVVPIVAPILLADPEANITAVWLGVMIGLNIQTSFLTPPFGFALFYLRGVAPAAVKTIQIYKGVVAFIGLQLAALVIVAFNPPLVNYLPARTSLISENAPPPVNPALQYCIEEFVAEQFAANSATISSAIQQARALDVSYLPEDLIDDWTDGLDKAEQAMPMMQRIVDATAAQYAAAEDYREPHTFVRALERDARMLEPEIEDLRLRASRGFGDPEAQLARADMLEAERDALLAQIPETWPETQEAYAVLNRENQTARNIYRRTVDQAYEPVPELRAIIASVDALAALGPQIDALAADALTMDAETADVRFREVESALGDVEGARDIRGLLSDARNEIDDRSPDPERGLEYVVEAQELFAAEVAWRTRAATELLPGLIAYDEAIQGTIGLRQQSRLPRETALYVAGCSARHRDISLNF
;
A
#
# COMPACT_ATOMS: atom_id res chain seq x y z
N MET A 1 -2.57 -40.46 7.82
CA MET A 1 -3.80 -40.20 8.62
C MET A 1 -4.11 -38.71 8.74
N GLU A 2 -3.11 -37.82 8.75
CA GLU A 2 -3.31 -36.35 8.71
C GLU A 2 -4.23 -35.89 7.56
N LEU A 3 -3.98 -36.36 6.33
CA LEU A 3 -4.84 -36.07 5.17
C LEU A 3 -6.30 -36.50 5.35
N PHE A 4 -6.57 -37.53 6.15
CA PHE A 4 -7.94 -37.94 6.46
C PHE A 4 -8.64 -36.90 7.34
N PHE A 5 -7.95 -36.39 8.38
CA PHE A 5 -8.50 -35.34 9.24
C PHE A 5 -8.60 -33.99 8.52
N LEU A 6 -7.67 -33.70 7.60
CA LEU A 6 -7.77 -32.57 6.68
C LEU A 6 -9.01 -32.68 5.77
N LEU A 7 -9.22 -33.85 5.17
CA LEU A 7 -10.41 -34.11 4.34
C LEU A 7 -11.68 -34.03 5.19
N MET A 8 -11.66 -34.57 6.41
CA MET A 8 -12.78 -34.46 7.35
C MET A 8 -13.08 -33.01 7.70
N LEU A 9 -12.07 -32.16 7.89
CA LEU A 9 -12.22 -30.73 8.11
C LEU A 9 -12.94 -30.07 6.94
N VAL A 10 -12.47 -30.32 5.71
CA VAL A 10 -13.09 -29.79 4.49
C VAL A 10 -14.52 -30.29 4.34
N VAL A 11 -14.80 -31.57 4.60
CA VAL A 11 -16.14 -32.16 4.47
C VAL A 11 -17.10 -31.60 5.53
N ILE A 12 -16.69 -31.48 6.78
CA ILE A 12 -17.53 -30.89 7.84
C ILE A 12 -17.81 -29.43 7.53
N MET A 13 -16.79 -28.67 7.11
CA MET A 13 -16.93 -27.29 6.72
C MET A 13 -17.89 -27.14 5.52
N ALA A 14 -17.63 -27.86 4.41
CA ALA A 14 -18.46 -27.81 3.22
C ALA A 14 -19.90 -28.30 3.48
N GLY A 15 -20.08 -29.33 4.32
CA GLY A 15 -21.39 -29.82 4.73
C GLY A 15 -22.16 -28.79 5.57
N ALA A 16 -21.49 -28.15 6.54
CA ALA A 16 -22.10 -27.10 7.35
C ALA A 16 -22.51 -25.89 6.47
N LEU A 17 -21.61 -25.43 5.60
CA LEU A 17 -21.88 -24.32 4.69
C LEU A 17 -22.98 -24.66 3.68
N GLY A 18 -22.93 -25.86 3.08
CA GLY A 18 -23.95 -26.35 2.15
C GLY A 18 -25.34 -26.54 2.77
N SER A 19 -25.41 -26.74 4.09
CA SER A 19 -26.67 -26.77 4.84
C SER A 19 -27.26 -25.38 5.11
N GLY A 20 -26.52 -24.31 4.78
CA GLY A 20 -26.88 -22.93 5.10
C GLY A 20 -26.57 -22.54 6.54
N TYR A 21 -25.72 -23.30 7.24
CA TYR A 21 -25.30 -22.96 8.59
C TYR A 21 -24.44 -21.68 8.59
N PRO A 22 -24.59 -20.77 9.56
CA PRO A 22 -23.85 -19.51 9.53
C PRO A 22 -22.34 -19.74 9.55
N VAL A 23 -21.64 -19.14 8.58
CA VAL A 23 -20.20 -19.29 8.37
C VAL A 23 -19.39 -18.99 9.62
N ALA A 24 -19.76 -17.90 10.31
CA ALA A 24 -19.21 -17.45 11.58
C ALA A 24 -19.01 -18.59 12.61
N PHE A 25 -19.88 -19.60 12.60
CA PHE A 25 -19.78 -20.77 13.47
C PHE A 25 -19.28 -22.03 12.74
N ALA A 26 -19.51 -22.13 11.43
CA ALA A 26 -19.07 -23.27 10.63
C ALA A 26 -17.54 -23.39 10.58
N LEU A 27 -16.81 -22.28 10.35
CA LEU A 27 -15.34 -22.29 10.24
C LEU A 27 -14.66 -22.72 11.55
N PRO A 28 -14.86 -22.03 12.70
CA PRO A 28 -14.22 -22.44 13.94
C PRO A 28 -14.77 -23.76 14.47
N GLY A 29 -16.07 -24.04 14.25
CA GLY A 29 -16.69 -25.29 14.66
C GLY A 29 -16.07 -26.50 13.96
N ALA A 30 -15.90 -26.44 12.64
CA ALA A 30 -15.25 -27.51 11.87
C ALA A 30 -13.79 -27.71 12.34
N ALA A 31 -13.05 -26.61 12.54
CA ALA A 31 -11.68 -26.65 13.04
C ALA A 31 -11.56 -27.31 14.42
N ILE A 32 -12.36 -26.88 15.41
CA ILE A 32 -12.32 -27.43 16.77
C ILE A 32 -12.77 -28.89 16.79
N LEU A 33 -13.84 -29.23 16.06
CA LEU A 33 -14.35 -30.61 16.00
C LEU A 33 -13.32 -31.56 15.38
N THR A 34 -12.61 -31.12 14.34
CA THR A 34 -11.61 -31.97 13.68
C THR A 34 -10.34 -32.13 14.48
N ILE A 35 -9.82 -31.06 15.09
CA ILE A 35 -8.69 -31.15 16.03
C ILE A 35 -9.07 -32.06 17.21
N GLY A 36 -10.26 -31.88 17.78
CA GLY A 36 -10.75 -32.71 18.90
C GLY A 36 -10.91 -34.18 18.50
N ALA A 37 -11.47 -34.45 17.33
CA ALA A 37 -11.60 -35.81 16.81
C ALA A 37 -10.24 -36.46 16.52
N ALA A 38 -9.28 -35.73 15.95
CA ALA A 38 -7.91 -36.20 15.74
C ALA A 38 -7.22 -36.55 17.06
N ALA A 39 -7.30 -35.66 18.05
CA ALA A 39 -6.73 -35.89 19.37
C ALA A 39 -7.37 -37.09 20.09
N ALA A 40 -8.71 -37.21 20.05
CA ALA A 40 -9.43 -38.32 20.66
C ALA A 40 -9.09 -39.66 19.98
N THR A 41 -8.99 -39.67 18.65
CA THR A 41 -8.64 -40.87 17.88
C THR A 41 -7.19 -41.27 18.17
N GLY A 42 -6.25 -40.32 18.19
CA GLY A 42 -4.84 -40.59 18.51
C GLY A 42 -4.67 -41.16 19.92
N TYR A 43 -5.39 -40.62 20.90
CA TYR A 43 -5.39 -41.16 22.26
C TYR A 43 -5.95 -42.58 22.35
N VAL A 44 -7.05 -42.88 21.64
CA VAL A 44 -7.71 -44.20 21.70
C VAL A 44 -6.93 -45.28 20.99
N PHE A 45 -6.34 -44.99 19.83
CA PHE A 45 -5.70 -45.99 18.98
C PHE A 45 -4.19 -46.10 19.18
N ASP A 46 -3.50 -44.98 19.43
CA ASP A 46 -2.03 -44.91 19.49
C ASP A 46 -1.51 -44.49 20.88
N GLY A 47 -2.39 -44.15 21.82
CA GLY A 47 -2.03 -43.73 23.18
C GLY A 47 -1.43 -42.31 23.28
N ASP A 48 -1.34 -41.59 22.16
CA ASP A 48 -0.79 -40.23 22.08
C ASP A 48 -1.72 -39.32 21.26
N THR A 49 -2.10 -38.19 21.86
CA THR A 49 -2.97 -37.18 21.23
C THR A 49 -2.35 -36.45 20.04
N SER A 50 -1.02 -36.53 19.84
CA SER A 50 -0.29 -35.78 18.82
C SER A 50 -0.04 -36.54 17.51
N VAL A 51 -0.31 -37.85 17.47
CA VAL A 51 0.08 -38.75 16.36
C VAL A 51 -0.49 -38.34 14.99
N TYR A 52 -1.66 -37.71 14.95
CA TYR A 52 -2.34 -37.33 13.70
C TYR A 52 -2.19 -35.85 13.32
N PHE A 53 -1.19 -35.18 13.90
CA PHE A 53 -0.85 -33.80 13.59
C PHE A 53 0.51 -33.76 12.88
N SER A 54 0.63 -32.89 11.87
CA SER A 54 1.85 -32.77 11.06
C SER A 54 3.05 -32.29 11.89
N ASN A 55 2.80 -31.32 12.78
CA ASN A 55 3.79 -30.74 13.68
C ASN A 55 3.10 -30.39 14.99
N SER A 56 3.72 -30.58 16.16
CA SER A 56 3.12 -30.23 17.47
C SER A 56 1.83 -30.98 17.81
N GLY A 57 1.36 -30.86 19.05
CA GLY A 57 0.14 -31.46 19.57
C GLY A 57 -1.11 -30.57 19.47
N PRO A 58 -2.30 -31.12 19.77
CA PRO A 58 -3.60 -30.44 19.63
C PRO A 58 -3.73 -29.18 20.50
N SER A 59 -3.17 -29.19 21.72
CA SER A 59 -3.24 -28.04 22.62
C SER A 59 -2.47 -26.83 22.08
N GLN A 60 -1.32 -27.08 21.42
CA GLN A 60 -0.51 -26.02 20.81
C GLN A 60 -1.23 -25.42 19.61
N TRP A 61 -1.89 -26.22 18.77
CA TRP A 61 -2.67 -25.69 17.63
C TRP A 61 -3.92 -24.94 18.05
N LEU A 62 -4.65 -25.43 19.05
CA LEU A 62 -5.77 -24.67 19.63
C LEU A 62 -5.27 -23.37 20.25
N SER A 63 -4.14 -23.41 20.97
CA SER A 63 -3.52 -22.21 21.52
C SER A 63 -3.01 -21.28 20.41
N ALA A 64 -2.45 -21.78 19.32
CA ALA A 64 -1.98 -20.98 18.19
C ALA A 64 -3.15 -20.30 17.49
N GLY A 65 -4.27 -21.00 17.29
CA GLY A 65 -5.52 -20.40 16.80
C GLY A 65 -6.01 -19.29 17.72
N VAL A 66 -5.96 -19.50 19.05
CA VAL A 66 -6.34 -18.47 20.05
C VAL A 66 -5.33 -17.31 20.10
N THR A 67 -4.03 -17.57 19.92
CA THR A 67 -2.99 -16.54 19.94
C THR A 67 -3.05 -15.69 18.67
N ASN A 68 -3.25 -16.29 17.49
CA ASN A 68 -3.48 -15.57 16.24
C ASN A 68 -4.75 -14.72 16.34
N LEU A 69 -5.81 -15.28 16.92
CA LEU A 69 -7.02 -14.54 17.25
C LEU A 69 -6.73 -13.35 18.17
N ARG A 70 -5.94 -13.54 19.24
CA ARG A 70 -5.53 -12.45 20.12
C ARG A 70 -4.70 -11.41 19.39
N GLY A 71 -3.74 -11.79 18.55
CA GLY A 71 -2.95 -10.86 17.75
C GLY A 71 -3.83 -9.97 16.86
N VAL A 72 -4.85 -10.54 16.22
CA VAL A 72 -5.77 -9.78 15.36
C VAL A 72 -6.58 -8.72 16.14
N TYR A 73 -6.95 -8.97 17.40
CA TYR A 73 -7.85 -8.11 18.18
C TYR A 73 -7.17 -7.29 19.30
N TRP A 74 -5.97 -7.67 19.71
CA TRP A 74 -5.26 -7.04 20.83
C TRP A 74 -4.45 -5.82 20.40
N GLU A 75 -4.22 -5.62 19.10
CA GLU A 75 -3.80 -4.32 18.55
C GLU A 75 -5.04 -3.44 18.29
N PRO A 76 -5.45 -2.56 19.24
CA PRO A 76 -6.56 -1.63 19.00
C PRO A 76 -6.27 -0.63 17.87
N GLU A 77 -5.01 -0.50 17.47
CA GLU A 77 -4.52 0.39 16.40
C GLU A 77 -4.65 -0.22 15.01
N ARG A 78 -5.10 -1.48 14.89
CA ARG A 78 -5.24 -2.12 13.58
C ARG A 78 -6.30 -1.37 12.74
N ASP A 79 -5.87 -0.75 11.66
CA ASP A 79 -6.70 0.12 10.82
C ASP A 79 -8.02 -0.54 10.39
N THR A 80 -8.00 -1.85 10.14
CA THR A 80 -9.17 -2.62 9.72
C THR A 80 -10.28 -2.67 10.77
N LEU A 81 -9.94 -2.74 12.06
CA LEU A 81 -10.90 -2.82 13.17
C LEU A 81 -11.68 -1.52 13.35
N ILE A 82 -11.08 -0.39 12.98
CA ILE A 82 -11.71 0.94 13.08
C ILE A 82 -12.37 1.33 11.75
N ALA A 83 -11.70 1.09 10.62
CA ALA A 83 -12.17 1.51 9.30
C ALA A 83 -13.45 0.78 8.88
N ILE A 84 -13.51 -0.56 9.03
CA ILE A 84 -14.66 -1.35 8.57
C ILE A 84 -15.99 -0.86 9.19
N PRO A 85 -16.12 -0.72 10.53
CA PRO A 85 -17.34 -0.18 11.13
C PRO A 85 -17.71 1.22 10.65
N LEU A 86 -16.74 2.12 10.47
CA LEU A 86 -16.99 3.50 10.07
C LEU A 86 -17.48 3.59 8.61
N PHE A 87 -16.91 2.80 7.71
CA PHE A 87 -17.37 2.71 6.32
C PHE A 87 -18.74 2.04 6.20
N ILE A 88 -18.99 0.96 6.96
CA ILE A 88 -20.31 0.34 7.05
C ILE A 88 -21.35 1.36 7.55
N PHE A 89 -21.02 2.10 8.61
CA PHE A 89 -21.90 3.14 9.15
C PHE A 89 -22.22 4.20 8.10
N MET A 90 -21.20 4.73 7.44
CA MET A 90 -21.36 5.72 6.36
C MET A 90 -22.31 5.22 5.28
N GLY A 91 -22.08 4.01 4.77
CA GLY A 91 -22.89 3.41 3.71
C GLY A 91 -24.35 3.22 4.09
N ILE A 92 -24.60 2.62 5.27
CA ILE A 92 -25.97 2.40 5.76
C ILE A 92 -26.67 3.73 6.03
N MET A 93 -25.96 4.74 6.55
CA MET A 93 -26.50 6.07 6.77
C MET A 93 -26.93 6.75 5.45
N LEU A 94 -26.13 6.63 4.39
CA LEU A 94 -26.46 7.17 3.06
C LEU A 94 -27.65 6.45 2.42
N GLN A 95 -27.74 5.14 2.62
CA GLN A 95 -28.88 4.35 2.15
C GLN A 95 -30.17 4.71 2.90
N ARG A 96 -30.11 4.82 4.24
CA ARG A 96 -31.27 5.14 5.09
C ARG A 96 -31.76 6.58 4.94
N SER A 97 -30.90 7.51 4.47
CA SER A 97 -31.25 8.92 4.26
C SER A 97 -31.96 9.21 2.92
N LYS A 98 -32.36 8.17 2.15
CA LYS A 98 -33.05 8.25 0.84
C LYS A 98 -32.27 8.97 -0.26
N ILE A 99 -30.98 9.25 -0.02
CA ILE A 99 -30.09 9.89 -0.99
C ILE A 99 -29.93 9.02 -2.24
N ALA A 100 -29.88 7.70 -2.06
CA ALA A 100 -29.83 6.72 -3.15
C ALA A 100 -31.00 6.83 -4.14
N GLU A 101 -32.21 7.01 -3.61
CA GLU A 101 -33.43 7.12 -4.41
C GLU A 101 -33.45 8.43 -5.20
N ASP A 102 -33.14 9.54 -4.52
CA ASP A 102 -33.04 10.86 -5.16
C ASP A 102 -31.99 10.88 -6.27
N LEU A 103 -30.80 10.31 -6.01
CA LEU A 103 -29.74 10.19 -7.02
C LEU A 103 -30.21 9.41 -8.24
N LEU A 104 -30.91 8.29 -8.03
CA LEU A 104 -31.39 7.44 -9.11
C LEU A 104 -32.43 8.15 -9.98
N VAL A 105 -33.44 8.76 -9.36
CA VAL A 105 -34.49 9.49 -10.08
C VAL A 105 -33.88 10.66 -10.85
N THR A 106 -32.98 11.41 -10.22
CA THR A 106 -32.33 12.56 -10.84
C THR A 106 -31.44 12.15 -12.02
N MET A 107 -30.65 11.10 -11.86
CA MET A 107 -29.80 10.57 -12.95
C MET A 107 -30.62 9.96 -14.07
N ALA A 108 -31.76 9.34 -13.77
CA ALA A 108 -32.68 8.84 -14.78
C ALA A 108 -33.26 9.98 -15.62
N GLN A 109 -33.57 11.13 -15.02
CA GLN A 109 -34.03 12.32 -15.75
C GLN A 109 -32.92 12.98 -16.58
N LEU A 110 -31.68 12.99 -16.05
CA LEU A 110 -30.51 13.55 -16.73
C LEU A 110 -30.16 12.76 -18.00
N PHE A 111 -30.06 11.44 -17.89
CA PHE A 111 -29.74 10.57 -19.04
C PHE A 111 -30.97 10.11 -19.82
N GLY A 112 -32.18 10.47 -19.40
CA GLY A 112 -33.45 10.06 -20.01
C GLY A 112 -33.53 10.16 -21.54
N PRO A 113 -33.08 11.25 -22.18
CA PRO A 113 -33.12 11.40 -23.64
C PRO A 113 -32.19 10.45 -24.40
N VAL A 114 -31.15 9.94 -23.72
CA VAL A 114 -30.16 9.06 -24.33
C VAL A 114 -30.74 7.65 -24.41
N PRO A 115 -30.66 6.95 -25.57
CA PRO A 115 -31.01 5.54 -25.66
C PRO A 115 -30.21 4.71 -24.65
N GLY A 116 -30.88 3.91 -23.82
CA GLY A 116 -30.23 3.19 -22.71
C GLY A 116 -29.93 4.03 -21.46
N GLY A 117 -30.35 5.30 -21.45
CA GLY A 117 -30.03 6.28 -20.41
C GLY A 117 -30.38 5.82 -19.00
N LEU A 118 -31.56 5.24 -18.78
CA LEU A 118 -31.97 4.70 -17.48
C LEU A 118 -31.04 3.56 -17.01
N GLY A 119 -30.55 2.72 -17.92
CA GLY A 119 -29.57 1.68 -17.61
C GLY A 119 -28.20 2.27 -17.22
N ILE A 120 -27.77 3.32 -17.92
CA ILE A 120 -26.54 4.07 -17.59
C ILE A 120 -26.68 4.70 -16.20
N SER A 121 -27.83 5.30 -15.88
CA SER A 121 -28.12 5.84 -14.55
C SER A 121 -28.01 4.78 -13.46
N VAL A 122 -28.49 3.56 -13.70
CA VAL A 122 -28.36 2.44 -12.75
C VAL A 122 -26.89 2.04 -12.55
N VAL A 123 -26.07 2.04 -13.60
CA VAL A 123 -24.63 1.75 -13.47
C VAL A 123 -23.91 2.84 -12.68
N VAL A 124 -24.14 4.12 -13.02
CA VAL A 124 -23.46 5.26 -12.35
C VAL A 124 -23.89 5.37 -10.89
N VAL A 125 -25.20 5.32 -10.62
CA VAL A 125 -25.71 5.39 -9.24
C VAL A 125 -25.35 4.13 -8.47
N GLY A 126 -25.39 2.97 -9.12
CA GLY A 126 -24.93 1.71 -8.56
C GLY A 126 -23.46 1.79 -8.15
N ALA A 127 -22.58 2.30 -9.01
CA ALA A 127 -21.16 2.50 -8.72
C ALA A 127 -20.95 3.42 -7.50
N LEU A 128 -21.64 4.58 -7.47
CA LEU A 128 -21.53 5.53 -6.36
C LEU A 128 -22.05 4.96 -5.03
N LEU A 129 -23.20 4.27 -5.05
CA LEU A 129 -23.78 3.68 -3.84
C LEU A 129 -22.98 2.48 -3.36
N ALA A 130 -22.53 1.64 -4.28
CA ALA A 130 -21.74 0.46 -3.96
C ALA A 130 -20.38 0.87 -3.37
N ALA A 131 -19.76 1.94 -3.87
CA ALA A 131 -18.56 2.55 -3.28
C ALA A 131 -18.78 3.01 -1.84
N THR A 132 -19.98 3.48 -1.48
CA THR A 132 -20.23 3.95 -0.10
C THR A 132 -20.60 2.84 0.87
N THR A 133 -21.22 1.77 0.38
CA THR A 133 -21.78 0.70 1.22
C THR A 133 -20.84 -0.48 1.38
N GLY A 134 -20.08 -0.84 0.34
CA GLY A 134 -19.17 -2.00 0.35
C GLY A 134 -19.87 -3.35 0.57
N ILE A 135 -21.21 -3.40 0.64
CA ILE A 135 -22.01 -4.60 0.93
C ILE A 135 -22.90 -4.89 -0.27
N VAL A 136 -22.47 -5.81 -1.12
CA VAL A 136 -23.15 -6.16 -2.38
C VAL A 136 -24.62 -6.49 -2.18
N GLY A 137 -24.96 -7.28 -1.15
CA GLY A 137 -26.33 -7.69 -0.91
C GLY A 137 -27.29 -6.53 -0.62
N ALA A 138 -26.87 -5.60 0.24
CA ALA A 138 -27.68 -4.42 0.57
C ALA A 138 -27.92 -3.55 -0.67
N THR A 139 -26.88 -3.31 -1.47
CA THR A 139 -26.97 -2.49 -2.68
C THR A 139 -27.84 -3.15 -3.76
N VAL A 140 -27.68 -4.45 -4.01
CA VAL A 140 -28.48 -5.17 -5.00
C VAL A 140 -29.97 -5.21 -4.61
N VAL A 141 -30.27 -5.45 -3.33
CA VAL A 141 -31.65 -5.44 -2.81
C VAL A 141 -32.26 -4.05 -2.95
N ALA A 142 -31.54 -3.00 -2.52
CA ALA A 142 -32.02 -1.62 -2.61
C ALA A 142 -32.26 -1.19 -4.07
N MET A 143 -31.26 -1.38 -4.93
CA MET A 143 -31.36 -1.06 -6.35
C MET A 143 -32.41 -1.92 -7.06
N GLY A 144 -32.60 -3.17 -6.64
CA GLY A 144 -33.65 -4.05 -7.16
C GLY A 144 -35.05 -3.56 -6.80
N MET A 145 -35.28 -3.10 -5.57
CA MET A 145 -36.58 -2.56 -5.14
C MET A 145 -36.93 -1.23 -5.83
N ILE A 146 -35.93 -0.39 -6.10
CA ILE A 146 -36.15 0.96 -6.66
C ILE A 146 -36.09 0.95 -8.19
N SER A 147 -35.02 0.41 -8.76
CA SER A 147 -34.68 0.55 -10.19
C SER A 147 -35.44 -0.44 -11.07
N LEU A 148 -35.61 -1.69 -10.62
CA LEU A 148 -36.23 -2.72 -11.46
C LEU A 148 -37.67 -2.35 -11.86
N PRO A 149 -38.56 -1.91 -10.94
CA PRO A 149 -39.89 -1.46 -11.32
C PRO A 149 -39.87 -0.25 -12.26
N ALA A 150 -38.94 0.69 -12.05
CA ALA A 150 -38.79 1.86 -12.90
C ALA A 150 -38.36 1.50 -14.33
N MET A 151 -37.42 0.57 -14.50
CA MET A 151 -36.99 0.07 -15.80
C MET A 151 -38.11 -0.68 -16.53
N MET A 152 -38.85 -1.54 -15.80
CA MET A 152 -39.97 -2.30 -16.38
C MET A 152 -41.11 -1.39 -16.84
N ARG A 153 -41.47 -0.35 -16.06
CA ARG A 153 -42.50 0.62 -16.45
C ARG A 153 -42.14 1.38 -17.73
N ASN A 154 -40.86 1.57 -17.97
CA ASN A 154 -40.33 2.24 -19.16
C ASN A 154 -40.01 1.28 -20.31
N GLY A 155 -40.45 0.01 -20.26
CA GLY A 155 -40.33 -0.93 -21.37
C GLY A 155 -38.93 -1.53 -21.57
N TYR A 156 -38.03 -1.45 -20.59
CA TYR A 156 -36.76 -2.17 -20.66
C TYR A 156 -36.99 -3.68 -20.61
N SER A 157 -36.13 -4.43 -21.31
CA SER A 157 -36.20 -5.89 -21.26
C SER A 157 -35.80 -6.42 -19.87
N ASN A 158 -36.59 -7.34 -19.31
CA ASN A 158 -36.34 -7.91 -17.98
C ASN A 158 -34.90 -8.39 -17.81
N ALA A 159 -34.35 -9.10 -18.81
CA ALA A 159 -33.00 -9.63 -18.75
C ALA A 159 -31.94 -8.53 -18.66
N LEU A 160 -32.02 -7.49 -19.49
CA LEU A 160 -31.07 -6.37 -19.42
C LEU A 160 -31.20 -5.64 -18.08
N SER A 161 -32.42 -5.33 -17.64
CA SER A 161 -32.64 -4.66 -16.35
C SER A 161 -32.06 -5.42 -15.17
N THR A 162 -32.34 -6.74 -15.09
CA THR A 162 -31.82 -7.55 -13.99
C THR A 162 -30.33 -7.75 -14.06
N GLY A 163 -29.76 -7.89 -15.26
CA GLY A 163 -28.32 -8.00 -15.46
C GLY A 163 -27.59 -6.72 -15.04
N THR A 164 -28.08 -5.56 -15.49
CA THR A 164 -27.53 -4.25 -15.12
C THR A 164 -27.58 -4.01 -13.62
N ILE A 165 -28.71 -4.29 -12.96
CA ILE A 165 -28.86 -4.09 -11.51
C ILE A 165 -27.93 -5.03 -10.72
N ALA A 166 -27.89 -6.32 -11.07
CA ALA A 166 -27.03 -7.29 -10.40
C ALA A 166 -25.55 -6.92 -10.56
N ALA A 167 -25.10 -6.65 -11.78
CA ALA A 167 -23.71 -6.28 -12.06
C ALA A 167 -23.32 -4.97 -11.37
N SER A 168 -24.17 -3.94 -11.43
CA SER A 168 -23.90 -2.64 -10.80
C SER A 168 -23.81 -2.74 -9.28
N GLY A 169 -24.60 -3.62 -8.64
CA GLY A 169 -24.52 -3.84 -7.20
C GLY A 169 -23.22 -4.54 -6.76
N THR A 170 -22.60 -5.34 -7.63
CA THR A 170 -21.29 -5.98 -7.34
C THR A 170 -20.11 -5.00 -7.42
N LEU A 171 -20.27 -3.82 -8.04
CA LEU A 171 -19.20 -2.83 -8.20
C LEU A 171 -18.60 -2.34 -6.88
N GLY A 172 -19.33 -2.43 -5.77
CA GLY A 172 -18.87 -2.02 -4.44
C GLY A 172 -17.74 -2.88 -3.88
N GLN A 173 -17.46 -4.03 -4.50
CA GLN A 173 -16.31 -4.85 -4.15
C GLN A 173 -14.98 -4.27 -4.67
N ILE A 174 -15.01 -3.46 -5.74
CA ILE A 174 -13.79 -2.94 -6.37
C ILE A 174 -13.71 -1.42 -6.35
N ILE A 175 -14.84 -0.71 -6.39
CA ILE A 175 -14.84 0.75 -6.39
C ILE A 175 -14.60 1.26 -4.95
N PRO A 176 -13.54 2.03 -4.70
CA PRO A 176 -13.24 2.53 -3.36
C PRO A 176 -14.23 3.62 -2.89
N PRO A 177 -14.49 3.73 -1.57
CA PRO A 177 -13.92 2.93 -0.47
C PRO A 177 -14.57 1.54 -0.33
N SER A 178 -13.80 0.46 -0.43
CA SER A 178 -14.35 -0.91 -0.43
C SER A 178 -13.92 -1.72 0.78
N ILE A 179 -14.88 -2.34 1.47
CA ILE A 179 -14.63 -3.25 2.59
C ILE A 179 -13.83 -4.47 2.13
N VAL A 180 -14.10 -4.99 0.92
CA VAL A 180 -13.36 -6.11 0.34
C VAL A 180 -11.88 -5.80 0.25
N LEU A 181 -11.55 -4.62 -0.29
CA LEU A 181 -10.17 -4.16 -0.44
C LEU A 181 -9.49 -3.88 0.90
N ILE A 182 -10.21 -3.38 1.91
CA ILE A 182 -9.66 -3.21 3.27
C ILE A 182 -9.24 -4.57 3.85
N ILE A 183 -10.07 -5.60 3.71
CA ILE A 183 -9.77 -6.94 4.23
C ILE A 183 -8.64 -7.58 3.41
N LEU A 184 -8.67 -7.47 2.08
CA LEU A 184 -7.60 -7.99 1.23
C LEU A 184 -6.25 -7.33 1.52
N ALA A 185 -6.21 -6.02 1.79
CA ALA A 185 -4.97 -5.33 2.18
C ALA A 185 -4.31 -5.98 3.40
N ASP A 186 -5.11 -6.26 4.44
CA ASP A 186 -4.63 -6.84 5.69
C ASP A 186 -4.13 -8.27 5.51
N GLN A 187 -4.89 -9.08 4.76
CA GLN A 187 -4.52 -10.47 4.50
C GLN A 187 -3.30 -10.57 3.57
N LEU A 188 -3.18 -9.66 2.61
CA LEU A 188 -2.01 -9.59 1.72
C LEU A 188 -0.79 -9.03 2.42
N ALA A 189 -0.90 -8.09 3.36
CA ALA A 189 0.23 -7.62 4.15
C ALA A 189 0.88 -8.78 4.91
N SER A 190 0.08 -9.60 5.59
CA SER A 190 0.58 -10.82 6.24
C SER A 190 1.14 -11.86 5.25
N ALA A 191 0.58 -11.94 4.04
CA ALA A 191 1.10 -12.83 3.00
C ALA A 191 2.43 -12.34 2.41
N VAL A 192 2.63 -11.02 2.30
CA VAL A 192 3.89 -10.42 1.85
C VAL A 192 5.02 -10.75 2.80
N ASP A 193 4.79 -10.70 4.12
CA ASP A 193 5.81 -11.04 5.11
C ASP A 193 6.26 -12.51 4.97
N GLN A 194 5.29 -13.42 4.79
CA GLN A 194 5.55 -14.85 4.56
C GLN A 194 6.29 -15.08 3.24
N ALA A 195 5.86 -14.41 2.17
CA ALA A 195 6.51 -14.48 0.86
C ALA A 195 7.95 -13.92 0.90
N GLY A 196 8.18 -12.85 1.65
CA GLY A 196 9.49 -12.24 1.85
C GLY A 196 10.47 -13.20 2.54
N GLN A 197 10.01 -13.91 3.58
CA GLN A 197 10.79 -14.95 4.24
C GLN A 197 11.10 -16.12 3.30
N ALA A 198 10.11 -16.59 2.55
CA ALA A 198 10.29 -17.66 1.56
C ALA A 198 11.30 -17.27 0.47
N ARG A 199 11.22 -16.02 -0.01
CA ARG A 199 12.13 -15.48 -1.01
C ARG A 199 13.56 -15.33 -0.46
N GLN A 200 13.72 -14.87 0.77
CA GLN A 200 15.03 -14.81 1.43
C GLN A 200 15.65 -16.21 1.60
N ALA A 201 14.84 -17.22 1.97
CA ALA A 201 15.30 -18.60 2.07
C ALA A 201 15.73 -19.15 0.70
N LEU A 202 14.96 -18.86 -0.36
CA LEU A 202 15.31 -19.25 -1.72
C LEU A 202 16.63 -18.62 -2.16
N TYR A 203 16.80 -17.30 -1.99
CA TYR A 203 18.03 -16.58 -2.32
C TYR A 203 19.24 -17.17 -1.61
N ARG A 204 19.12 -17.42 -0.30
CA ARG A 204 20.20 -18.02 0.49
C ARG A 204 20.57 -19.42 0.00
N SER A 205 19.58 -20.22 -0.41
CA SER A 205 19.83 -21.57 -0.93
C SER A 205 20.52 -21.57 -2.29
N SER A 206 20.32 -20.53 -3.10
CA SER A 206 20.81 -20.51 -4.48
C SER A 206 22.10 -19.75 -4.69
N THR A 207 22.35 -18.70 -3.91
CA THR A 207 23.59 -17.90 -3.97
C THR A 207 24.58 -18.24 -2.86
N GLY A 208 24.11 -18.86 -1.76
CA GLY A 208 24.89 -19.07 -0.55
C GLY A 208 25.03 -17.83 0.34
N GLU A 209 24.50 -16.68 -0.07
CA GLU A 209 24.56 -15.43 0.70
C GLU A 209 23.50 -15.40 1.81
N LEU A 210 23.86 -14.86 2.99
CA LEU A 210 22.98 -14.89 4.17
C LEU A 210 21.83 -13.86 4.09
N SER A 211 22.04 -12.76 3.37
CA SER A 211 21.12 -11.62 3.30
C SER A 211 20.79 -11.31 1.85
N MET A 212 19.50 -11.23 1.53
CA MET A 212 19.03 -10.83 0.21
C MET A 212 19.00 -9.30 0.10
N PRO A 213 19.46 -8.71 -1.02
CA PRO A 213 19.27 -7.30 -1.32
C PRO A 213 17.80 -6.87 -1.25
N THR A 214 17.54 -5.67 -0.71
CA THR A 214 16.17 -5.14 -0.56
C THR A 214 15.48 -4.85 -1.90
N GLU A 215 16.23 -4.74 -3.00
CA GLU A 215 15.68 -4.62 -4.36
C GLU A 215 14.91 -5.85 -4.85
N PHE A 216 15.16 -7.02 -4.23
CA PHE A 216 14.43 -8.26 -4.51
C PHE A 216 13.31 -8.57 -3.50
N ALA A 217 13.13 -7.70 -2.50
CA ALA A 217 12.09 -7.87 -1.50
C ALA A 217 10.68 -7.79 -2.13
N VAL A 218 9.74 -8.48 -1.50
CA VAL A 218 8.32 -8.43 -1.90
C VAL A 218 7.75 -7.08 -1.45
N SER A 219 7.09 -6.36 -2.35
CA SER A 219 6.49 -5.06 -2.04
C SER A 219 5.33 -5.21 -1.03
N SER A 220 5.39 -4.45 0.07
CA SER A 220 4.28 -4.36 1.03
C SER A 220 3.05 -3.67 0.44
N THR A 221 1.93 -3.76 1.14
CA THR A 221 0.66 -3.13 0.74
C THR A 221 -0.07 -2.56 1.94
N SER A 222 -0.78 -1.46 1.74
CA SER A 222 -1.75 -0.89 2.69
C SER A 222 -3.17 -0.86 2.09
N ALA A 223 -4.17 -0.56 2.93
CA ALA A 223 -5.54 -0.36 2.45
C ALA A 223 -5.66 0.88 1.53
N GLY A 224 -4.85 1.91 1.76
CA GLY A 224 -4.78 3.08 0.87
C GLY A 224 -4.25 2.71 -0.52
N ASP A 225 -3.21 1.88 -0.57
CA ASP A 225 -2.64 1.39 -1.84
C ASP A 225 -3.63 0.51 -2.61
N MET A 226 -4.38 -0.34 -1.91
CA MET A 226 -5.47 -1.10 -2.52
C MET A 226 -6.51 -0.18 -3.18
N PHE A 227 -6.92 0.88 -2.50
CA PHE A 227 -7.91 1.83 -3.03
C PHE A 227 -7.37 2.55 -4.26
N LEU A 228 -6.14 3.05 -4.20
CA LEU A 228 -5.47 3.67 -5.34
C LEU A 228 -5.35 2.69 -6.51
N GLY A 229 -4.95 1.45 -6.25
CA GLY A 229 -4.75 0.43 -7.29
C GLY A 229 -6.05 -0.07 -7.92
N ALA A 230 -7.15 -0.13 -7.16
CA ALA A 230 -8.44 -0.58 -7.65
C ALA A 230 -9.23 0.51 -8.41
N MET A 231 -8.84 1.78 -8.27
CA MET A 231 -9.55 2.92 -8.86
C MET A 231 -9.73 2.80 -10.37
N ILE A 232 -8.62 2.63 -11.10
CA ILE A 232 -8.61 2.59 -12.56
C ILE A 232 -9.33 1.33 -13.07
N PRO A 233 -9.06 0.12 -12.55
CA PRO A 233 -9.85 -1.08 -12.88
C PRO A 233 -11.35 -0.94 -12.59
N GLY A 234 -11.73 -0.32 -11.48
CA GLY A 234 -13.13 -0.06 -11.14
C GLY A 234 -13.81 0.88 -12.13
N LEU A 235 -13.15 1.98 -12.50
CA LEU A 235 -13.65 2.90 -13.53
C LEU A 235 -13.68 2.26 -14.92
N LEU A 236 -12.72 1.39 -15.25
CA LEU A 236 -12.72 0.60 -16.47
C LEU A 236 -13.96 -0.29 -16.56
N LEU A 237 -14.33 -0.99 -15.48
CA LEU A 237 -15.55 -1.80 -15.43
C LEU A 237 -16.82 -0.96 -15.62
N VAL A 238 -16.93 0.18 -14.92
CA VAL A 238 -18.04 1.12 -15.09
C VAL A 238 -18.16 1.56 -16.54
N LEU A 239 -17.04 1.93 -17.16
CA LEU A 239 -16.99 2.34 -18.56
C LEU A 239 -17.42 1.22 -19.51
N LEU A 240 -16.92 -0.01 -19.31
CA LEU A 240 -17.30 -1.18 -20.10
C LEU A 240 -18.80 -1.46 -20.01
N TYR A 241 -19.41 -1.32 -18.82
CA TYR A 241 -20.85 -1.50 -18.64
C TYR A 241 -21.66 -0.41 -19.34
N ILE A 242 -21.25 0.86 -19.23
CA ILE A 242 -21.90 1.98 -19.91
C ILE A 242 -21.83 1.82 -21.43
N VAL A 243 -20.64 1.51 -21.96
CA VAL A 243 -20.42 1.28 -23.39
C VAL A 243 -21.27 0.11 -23.88
N PHE A 244 -21.31 -1.00 -23.13
CA PHE A 244 -22.15 -2.14 -23.48
C PHE A 244 -23.64 -1.78 -23.55
N ILE A 245 -24.18 -1.08 -22.54
CA ILE A 245 -25.58 -0.66 -22.52
C ILE A 245 -25.88 0.27 -23.69
N LEU A 246 -24.99 1.22 -23.99
CA LEU A 246 -25.12 2.15 -25.11
C LEU A 246 -25.13 1.41 -26.46
N VAL A 247 -24.19 0.48 -26.67
CA VAL A 247 -24.13 -0.34 -27.88
C VAL A 247 -25.40 -1.18 -28.03
N VAL A 248 -25.89 -1.80 -26.96
CA VAL A 248 -27.15 -2.57 -26.98
C VAL A 248 -28.34 -1.66 -27.30
N ALA A 249 -28.39 -0.45 -26.74
CA ALA A 249 -29.46 0.50 -27.00
C ALA A 249 -29.47 1.01 -28.44
N ILE A 250 -28.30 1.22 -29.05
CA ILE A 250 -28.17 1.63 -30.46
C ILE A 250 -28.53 0.48 -31.40
N VAL A 251 -28.02 -0.73 -31.17
CA VAL A 251 -28.23 -1.88 -32.06
C VAL A 251 -29.64 -2.48 -31.88
N ARG A 252 -30.18 -2.45 -30.65
CA ARG A 252 -31.51 -2.99 -30.31
C ARG A 252 -32.30 -2.00 -29.42
N PRO A 253 -32.83 -0.91 -29.99
CA PRO A 253 -33.54 0.13 -29.23
C PRO A 253 -34.73 -0.39 -28.41
N LYS A 254 -35.37 -1.48 -28.86
CA LYS A 254 -36.49 -2.12 -28.15
C LYS A 254 -36.12 -2.71 -26.79
N LEU A 255 -34.85 -3.03 -26.55
CA LEU A 255 -34.40 -3.62 -25.29
C LEU A 255 -34.10 -2.58 -24.22
N ALA A 256 -33.80 -1.35 -24.63
CA ALA A 256 -33.37 -0.23 -23.79
C ALA A 256 -33.83 1.12 -24.38
N PRO A 257 -35.15 1.40 -24.37
CA PRO A 257 -35.70 2.63 -24.94
C PRO A 257 -35.25 3.88 -24.17
N ALA A 258 -35.28 5.03 -24.86
CA ALA A 258 -35.09 6.33 -24.23
C ALA A 258 -36.35 6.72 -23.43
N VAL A 259 -36.15 7.40 -22.30
CA VAL A 259 -37.21 7.84 -21.38
C VAL A 259 -37.12 9.36 -21.25
N PRO A 260 -37.76 10.12 -22.16
CA PRO A 260 -37.68 11.57 -22.13
C PRO A 260 -38.30 12.12 -20.84
N TYR A 261 -37.63 13.09 -20.24
CA TYR A 261 -38.17 13.85 -19.11
C TYR A 261 -39.35 14.71 -19.59
N GLU A 262 -40.47 14.68 -18.87
CA GLU A 262 -41.68 15.43 -19.24
C GLU A 262 -41.52 16.96 -19.06
N GLY A 263 -40.52 17.41 -18.29
CA GLY A 263 -40.22 18.83 -18.05
C GLY A 263 -39.21 19.44 -19.04
N LYS A 264 -38.87 20.72 -18.83
CA LYS A 264 -37.81 21.40 -19.60
C LYS A 264 -36.46 21.26 -18.90
N TYR A 265 -35.39 21.13 -19.68
CA TYR A 265 -34.00 21.24 -19.20
C TYR A 265 -33.66 22.71 -18.93
N ASP A 266 -34.19 23.26 -17.84
CA ASP A 266 -33.97 24.65 -17.42
C ASP A 266 -32.88 24.77 -16.34
N THR A 267 -32.57 26.00 -15.94
CA THR A 267 -31.59 26.27 -14.87
C THR A 267 -32.02 25.71 -13.52
N ALA A 268 -33.33 25.56 -13.29
CA ALA A 268 -33.89 24.95 -12.08
C ALA A 268 -33.66 23.44 -12.05
N PHE A 269 -33.85 22.74 -13.18
CA PHE A 269 -33.50 21.34 -13.36
C PHE A 269 -32.00 21.12 -13.11
N LEU A 270 -31.15 21.95 -13.70
CA LEU A 270 -29.71 21.87 -13.44
C LEU A 270 -29.39 22.07 -11.95
N GLY A 271 -30.02 23.04 -11.29
CA GLY A 271 -29.89 23.24 -9.84
C GLY A 271 -30.28 22.02 -9.01
N ASN A 272 -31.38 21.35 -9.34
CA ASN A 272 -31.82 20.13 -8.67
C ASN A 272 -30.85 18.96 -8.90
N VAL A 273 -30.36 18.80 -10.12
CA VAL A 273 -29.35 17.79 -10.47
C VAL A 273 -28.07 17.99 -9.67
N LEU A 274 -27.56 19.23 -9.64
CA LEU A 274 -26.37 19.58 -8.88
C LEU A 274 -26.57 19.34 -7.38
N LEU A 275 -27.71 19.75 -6.81
CA LEU A 275 -27.99 19.59 -5.37
C LEU A 275 -28.20 18.11 -4.96
N ALA A 276 -28.67 17.27 -5.87
CA ALA A 276 -28.77 15.83 -5.64
C ALA A 276 -27.40 15.12 -5.71
N MET A 277 -26.58 15.48 -6.70
CA MET A 277 -25.36 14.75 -7.05
C MET A 277 -24.10 15.25 -6.32
N ILE A 278 -23.95 16.57 -6.16
CA ILE A 278 -22.73 17.14 -5.58
C ILE A 278 -22.50 16.64 -4.15
N PRO A 279 -23.46 16.64 -3.21
CA PRO A 279 -23.13 16.31 -1.82
C PRO A 279 -22.58 14.87 -1.63
N PRO A 280 -23.21 13.82 -2.19
CA PRO A 280 -22.68 12.45 -2.08
C PRO A 280 -21.34 12.29 -2.80
N LEU A 281 -21.19 12.88 -3.99
CA LEU A 281 -19.94 12.83 -4.73
C LEU A 281 -18.82 13.59 -4.01
N ALA A 282 -19.13 14.75 -3.43
CA ALA A 282 -18.20 15.55 -2.64
C ALA A 282 -17.76 14.78 -1.39
N LEU A 283 -18.67 14.05 -0.72
CA LEU A 283 -18.27 13.20 0.40
C LEU A 283 -17.32 12.09 -0.06
N ILE A 284 -17.64 11.38 -1.13
CA ILE A 284 -16.78 10.30 -1.67
C ILE A 284 -15.42 10.87 -2.09
N LEU A 285 -15.39 11.97 -2.84
CA LEU A 285 -14.17 12.63 -3.28
C LEU A 285 -13.36 13.20 -2.11
N LEU A 286 -14.01 13.63 -1.03
CA LEU A 286 -13.32 14.15 0.15
C LEU A 286 -12.69 13.01 0.94
N VAL A 287 -13.41 11.90 1.14
CA VAL A 287 -12.91 10.69 1.83
C VAL A 287 -11.79 10.03 1.01
N LEU A 288 -12.03 9.83 -0.28
CA LEU A 288 -11.04 9.23 -1.16
C LEU A 288 -9.89 10.20 -1.41
N GLY A 289 -10.17 11.48 -1.63
CA GLY A 289 -9.16 12.50 -1.86
C GLY A 289 -8.22 12.70 -0.67
N SER A 290 -8.70 12.56 0.57
CA SER A 290 -7.83 12.61 1.75
C SER A 290 -6.90 11.39 1.84
N ILE A 291 -7.35 10.21 1.40
CA ILE A 291 -6.50 9.01 1.28
C ILE A 291 -5.49 9.18 0.14
N ILE A 292 -5.95 9.61 -1.05
CA ILE A 292 -5.11 9.81 -2.24
C ILE A 292 -4.07 10.90 -2.00
N ALA A 293 -4.40 11.96 -1.28
CA ALA A 293 -3.46 13.03 -0.96
C ALA A 293 -2.52 12.68 0.20
N GLY A 294 -2.70 11.53 0.86
CA GLY A 294 -1.93 11.15 2.05
C GLY A 294 -2.24 12.00 3.29
N ILE A 295 -3.32 12.80 3.26
CA ILE A 295 -3.74 13.68 4.36
C ILE A 295 -4.36 12.87 5.49
N ALA A 296 -5.08 11.80 5.15
CA ALA A 296 -5.76 10.95 6.12
C ALA A 296 -5.51 9.47 5.83
N THR A 297 -5.28 8.70 6.89
CA THR A 297 -5.28 7.23 6.86
C THR A 297 -6.70 6.69 6.64
N VAL A 298 -6.85 5.40 6.32
CA VAL A 298 -8.15 4.81 5.95
C VAL A 298 -9.18 4.87 7.09
N ASN A 299 -8.75 4.72 8.36
CA ASN A 299 -9.60 4.90 9.54
C ASN A 299 -10.02 6.37 9.74
N GLN A 300 -9.12 7.34 9.57
CA GLN A 300 -9.41 8.78 9.64
C GLN A 300 -10.38 9.20 8.52
N ALA A 301 -10.15 8.73 7.30
CA ALA A 301 -11.04 8.96 6.16
C ALA A 301 -12.42 8.33 6.39
N GLY A 302 -12.48 7.13 6.99
CA GLY A 302 -13.74 6.52 7.43
C GLY A 302 -14.50 7.37 8.44
N ALA A 303 -13.81 8.00 9.40
CA ALA A 303 -14.44 8.90 10.37
C ALA A 303 -15.01 10.16 9.70
N ILE A 304 -14.26 10.75 8.78
CA ILE A 304 -14.71 11.88 7.95
C ILE A 304 -15.96 11.49 7.15
N GLY A 305 -15.97 10.29 6.56
CA GLY A 305 -17.10 9.72 5.84
C GLY A 305 -18.34 9.54 6.72
N ALA A 306 -18.20 8.93 7.89
CA ALA A 306 -19.27 8.71 8.85
C ALA A 306 -19.90 10.03 9.34
N VAL A 307 -19.05 11.01 9.67
CA VAL A 307 -19.48 12.36 10.06
C VAL A 307 -20.23 13.05 8.91
N GLY A 308 -19.67 13.04 7.70
CA GLY A 308 -20.29 13.64 6.53
C GLY A 308 -21.64 13.02 6.18
N ALA A 309 -21.76 11.69 6.26
CA ALA A 309 -23.03 10.99 6.04
C ALA A 309 -24.08 11.33 7.12
N MET A 310 -23.67 11.49 8.38
CA MET A 310 -24.56 11.90 9.46
C MET A 310 -25.07 13.34 9.26
N ILE A 311 -24.19 14.27 8.86
CA ILE A 311 -24.57 15.65 8.50
C ILE A 311 -25.56 15.65 7.32
N MET A 312 -25.30 14.82 6.30
CA MET A 312 -26.19 14.70 5.15
C MET A 312 -27.59 14.19 5.52
N ALA A 313 -27.64 13.15 6.33
CA ALA A 313 -28.90 12.64 6.83
C ALA A 313 -29.66 13.69 7.67
N GLY A 314 -28.96 14.51 8.45
CA GLY A 314 -29.55 15.56 9.28
C GLY A 314 -30.36 16.61 8.51
N TYR A 315 -30.00 16.91 7.25
CA TYR A 315 -30.78 17.82 6.40
C TYR A 315 -31.70 17.10 5.40
N ARG A 316 -31.43 15.84 5.03
CA ARG A 316 -32.30 15.05 4.13
C ARG A 316 -33.53 14.51 4.84
N LEU A 317 -33.37 14.00 6.05
CA LEU A 317 -34.47 13.46 6.87
C LEU A 317 -35.34 14.56 7.50
N HIS A 318 -35.00 15.84 7.30
CA HIS A 318 -35.75 16.95 7.84
C HIS A 318 -37.00 17.24 6.98
N PRO A 319 -38.19 17.40 7.60
CA PRO A 319 -39.43 17.70 6.87
C PRO A 319 -39.29 18.93 5.96
N GLU A 320 -39.85 18.83 4.75
CA GLU A 320 -39.88 19.92 3.77
C GLU A 320 -40.67 21.13 4.29
N GLY A 321 -40.19 22.36 3.99
CA GLY A 321 -40.89 23.61 4.32
C GLY A 321 -40.47 24.33 5.61
N ARG A 322 -39.47 23.84 6.37
CA ARG A 322 -38.90 24.55 7.54
C ARG A 322 -37.53 25.16 7.23
N GLY A 323 -37.35 26.45 7.56
CA GLY A 323 -36.16 27.26 7.20
C GLY A 323 -34.82 26.86 7.83
N GLN A 324 -34.74 25.78 8.63
CA GLN A 324 -33.52 25.32 9.29
C GLN A 324 -32.95 24.01 8.72
N ARG A 325 -33.37 23.62 7.51
CA ARG A 325 -32.97 22.34 6.87
C ARG A 325 -31.45 22.19 6.80
N PHE A 326 -30.76 23.14 6.19
CA PHE A 326 -29.31 23.09 5.93
C PHE A 326 -28.45 23.68 7.05
N THR A 327 -29.05 24.15 8.16
CA THR A 327 -28.32 24.84 9.23
C THR A 327 -27.13 24.04 9.80
N PRO A 328 -27.26 22.73 10.12
CA PRO A 328 -26.11 21.96 10.59
C PRO A 328 -25.00 21.87 9.54
N ALA A 329 -25.34 21.62 8.27
CA ALA A 329 -24.36 21.55 7.19
C ALA A 329 -23.62 22.89 6.99
N ILE A 330 -24.33 24.02 7.07
CA ILE A 330 -23.71 25.36 6.99
C ILE A 330 -22.77 25.60 8.17
N ILE A 331 -23.18 25.24 9.40
CA ILE A 331 -22.32 25.35 10.59
C ILE A 331 -21.06 24.49 10.43
N ALA A 332 -21.18 23.29 9.86
CA ALA A 332 -20.03 22.43 9.60
C ALA A 332 -19.06 23.07 8.58
N ILE A 333 -19.57 23.61 7.47
CA ILE A 333 -18.74 24.28 6.46
C ILE A 333 -18.04 25.51 7.05
N VAL A 334 -18.75 26.31 7.85
CA VAL A 334 -18.16 27.46 8.55
C VAL A 334 -17.10 27.01 9.54
N GLY A 335 -17.39 25.99 10.37
CA GLY A 335 -16.43 25.42 11.30
C GLY A 335 -15.17 24.90 10.61
N LEU A 336 -15.32 24.18 9.50
CA LEU A 336 -14.20 23.69 8.67
C LEU A 336 -13.39 24.85 8.08
N GLY A 337 -14.06 25.91 7.61
CA GLY A 337 -13.41 27.12 7.12
C GLY A 337 -12.60 27.84 8.20
N VAL A 338 -13.14 27.91 9.43
CA VAL A 338 -12.45 28.50 10.58
C VAL A 338 -11.21 27.66 10.97
N VAL A 339 -11.34 26.33 11.00
CA VAL A 339 -10.18 25.43 11.27
C VAL A 339 -9.12 25.58 10.18
N THR A 340 -9.53 25.57 8.91
CA THR A 340 -8.60 25.73 7.77
C THR A 340 -7.89 27.07 7.82
N TYR A 341 -8.62 28.15 8.13
CA TYR A 341 -8.03 29.47 8.33
C TYR A 341 -7.02 29.47 9.49
N ALA A 342 -7.34 28.85 10.62
CA ALA A 342 -6.43 28.74 11.75
C ALA A 342 -5.14 28.01 11.36
N LEU A 343 -5.26 26.84 10.73
CA LEU A 343 -4.12 26.00 10.31
C LEU A 343 -3.26 26.65 9.22
N SER A 344 -3.84 27.51 8.38
CA SER A 344 -3.11 28.15 7.28
C SER A 344 -2.38 29.43 7.69
N ASN A 345 -2.78 30.06 8.80
CA ASN A 345 -2.26 31.37 9.21
C ASN A 345 -1.52 31.36 10.55
N TYR A 346 -1.68 30.32 11.37
CA TYR A 346 -1.10 30.25 12.73
C TYR A 346 -0.53 28.88 13.02
N ASP A 347 0.50 28.81 13.87
CA ASP A 347 0.92 27.55 14.48
C ASP A 347 -0.07 27.16 15.58
N THR A 348 -0.72 26.01 15.41
CA THR A 348 -1.74 25.50 16.33
C THR A 348 -1.19 24.46 17.32
N ASN A 349 0.13 24.34 17.45
CA ASN A 349 0.75 23.42 18.38
C ASN A 349 0.49 23.82 19.84
N VAL A 350 -0.45 23.12 20.47
CA VAL A 350 -0.87 23.36 21.86
C VAL A 350 0.27 23.14 22.86
N LEU A 351 1.22 22.23 22.56
CA LEU A 351 2.34 21.92 23.44
C LEU A 351 3.49 22.92 23.32
N ASN A 352 3.62 23.60 22.17
CA ASN A 352 4.70 24.55 21.89
C ASN A 352 4.20 26.01 21.85
N MET A 353 3.22 26.36 22.68
CA MET A 353 2.67 27.72 22.71
C MET A 353 3.63 28.70 23.41
N GLN A 354 4.31 29.55 22.64
CA GLN A 354 5.28 30.51 23.18
C GLN A 354 4.82 31.97 23.05
N THR A 355 4.02 32.29 22.03
CA THR A 355 3.60 33.67 21.73
C THR A 355 2.09 33.91 21.96
N ALA A 356 1.70 35.19 22.02
CA ALA A 356 0.28 35.57 22.06
C ALA A 356 -0.45 35.25 20.74
N GLU A 357 0.29 35.18 19.63
CA GLU A 357 -0.22 34.83 18.31
C GLU A 357 -0.60 33.34 18.26
N ASP A 358 0.25 32.45 18.77
CA ASP A 358 -0.04 31.00 18.89
C ASP A 358 -1.32 30.76 19.70
N ARG A 359 -1.48 31.50 20.81
CA ARG A 359 -2.71 31.45 21.63
C ARG A 359 -3.95 31.89 20.84
N THR A 360 -3.80 32.89 19.97
CA THR A 360 -4.89 33.36 19.12
C THR A 360 -5.25 32.29 18.09
N GLY A 361 -4.26 31.70 17.42
CA GLY A 361 -4.43 30.58 16.49
C GLY A 361 -5.15 29.40 17.11
N VAL A 362 -4.70 28.94 18.29
CA VAL A 362 -5.32 27.83 19.04
C VAL A 362 -6.77 28.15 19.43
N THR A 363 -7.08 29.38 19.85
CA THR A 363 -8.47 29.74 20.20
C THR A 363 -9.40 29.77 18.98
N ILE A 364 -8.93 30.27 17.83
CA ILE A 364 -9.69 30.22 16.57
C ILE A 364 -9.94 28.77 16.15
N ALA A 365 -8.91 27.92 16.20
CA ALA A 365 -9.05 26.50 15.93
C ALA A 365 -10.07 25.84 16.87
N ALA A 366 -10.01 26.14 18.18
CA ALA A 366 -10.96 25.63 19.16
C ALA A 366 -12.41 26.06 18.87
N VAL A 367 -12.64 27.30 18.44
CA VAL A 367 -13.97 27.77 17.99
C VAL A 367 -14.44 27.00 16.77
N GLY A 368 -13.56 26.79 15.78
CA GLY A 368 -13.88 25.98 14.59
C GLY A 368 -14.27 24.54 14.94
N VAL A 369 -13.52 23.89 15.84
CA VAL A 369 -13.81 22.55 16.35
C VAL A 369 -15.13 22.51 17.14
N ALA A 370 -15.42 23.53 17.94
CA ALA A 370 -16.69 23.62 18.67
C ALA A 370 -17.88 23.73 17.70
N LEU A 371 -17.78 24.54 16.64
CA LEU A 371 -18.82 24.63 15.60
C LEU A 371 -19.03 23.28 14.90
N LEU A 372 -17.95 22.59 14.53
CA LEU A 372 -18.03 21.25 13.93
C LEU A 372 -18.75 20.27 14.88
N THR A 373 -18.37 20.27 16.16
CA THR A 373 -18.98 19.40 17.18
C THR A 373 -20.47 19.69 17.36
N ILE A 374 -20.86 20.96 17.41
CA ILE A 374 -22.27 21.38 17.49
C ILE A 374 -23.04 20.89 16.25
N SER A 375 -22.47 21.02 15.05
CA SER A 375 -23.09 20.54 13.82
C SER A 375 -23.31 19.02 13.82
N ILE A 376 -22.30 18.25 14.24
CA ILE A 376 -22.37 16.79 14.32
C ILE A 376 -23.43 16.36 15.32
N ILE A 377 -23.42 16.92 16.52
CA ILE A 377 -24.40 16.61 17.57
C ILE A 377 -25.82 16.97 17.10
N TRP A 378 -26.02 18.15 16.50
CA TRP A 378 -27.33 18.54 16.00
C TRP A 378 -27.81 17.61 14.86
N SER A 379 -26.93 17.25 13.93
CA SER A 379 -27.24 16.32 12.85
C SER A 379 -27.59 14.93 13.38
N GLY A 380 -26.83 14.43 14.36
CA GLY A 380 -27.08 13.16 15.04
C GLY A 380 -28.42 13.16 15.78
N ILE A 381 -28.73 14.23 16.52
CA ILE A 381 -30.03 14.40 17.18
C ILE A 381 -31.17 14.37 16.17
N ARG A 382 -31.05 15.07 15.03
CA ARG A 382 -32.07 15.02 13.96
C ARG A 382 -32.22 13.63 13.37
N ALA A 383 -31.11 12.95 13.07
CA ALA A 383 -31.12 11.60 12.53
C ALA A 383 -31.68 10.57 13.54
N PHE A 384 -31.55 10.83 14.84
CA PHE A 384 -32.13 9.99 15.89
C PHE A 384 -33.64 10.16 15.99
N PHE A 385 -34.13 11.41 16.02
CA PHE A 385 -35.56 11.68 16.20
C PHE A 385 -36.39 11.51 14.91
N ASN A 386 -35.79 11.68 13.73
CA ASN A 386 -36.50 11.54 12.45
C ASN A 386 -36.36 10.11 11.91
N GLU A 387 -37.48 9.44 11.69
CA GLU A 387 -37.58 8.07 11.12
C GLU A 387 -36.80 6.98 11.90
N ASP A 388 -36.37 7.24 13.15
CA ASP A 388 -35.50 6.37 13.97
C ASP A 388 -34.23 5.92 13.19
N ALA A 389 -33.76 6.78 12.28
CA ALA A 389 -32.77 6.42 11.28
C ALA A 389 -31.42 6.07 11.94
N LEU A 390 -30.95 6.89 12.88
CA LEU A 390 -29.66 6.66 13.55
C LEU A 390 -29.65 5.35 14.33
N ARG A 391 -30.74 5.02 15.04
CA ARG A 391 -30.82 3.76 15.78
C ARG A 391 -30.80 2.56 14.84
N GLY A 392 -31.56 2.64 13.73
CA GLY A 392 -31.53 1.62 12.69
C GLY A 392 -30.13 1.43 12.12
N VAL A 393 -29.45 2.53 11.76
CA VAL A 393 -28.08 2.53 11.22
C VAL A 393 -27.10 1.91 12.22
N MET A 394 -27.14 2.30 13.49
CA MET A 394 -26.26 1.75 14.52
C MET A 394 -26.47 0.24 14.71
N VAL A 395 -27.72 -0.23 14.72
CA VAL A 395 -28.03 -1.66 14.87
C VAL A 395 -27.56 -2.46 13.65
N GLU A 396 -27.81 -1.96 12.43
CA GLU A 396 -27.36 -2.64 11.20
C GLU A 396 -25.83 -2.62 11.08
N THR A 397 -25.19 -1.52 11.47
CA THR A 397 -23.72 -1.41 11.54
C THR A 397 -23.17 -2.44 12.52
N ALA A 398 -23.66 -2.47 13.76
CA ALA A 398 -23.20 -3.41 14.78
C ALA A 398 -23.37 -4.88 14.35
N LYS A 399 -24.52 -5.22 13.72
CA LYS A 399 -24.77 -6.56 13.20
C LYS A 399 -23.81 -6.94 12.08
N THR A 400 -23.61 -6.05 11.11
CA THR A 400 -22.74 -6.30 9.96
C THR A 400 -21.29 -6.42 10.41
N THR A 401 -20.82 -5.47 11.22
CA THR A 401 -19.48 -5.49 11.81
C THR A 401 -19.24 -6.74 12.66
N SER A 402 -20.20 -7.13 13.51
CA SER A 402 -20.09 -8.35 14.32
C SER A 402 -20.00 -9.60 13.44
N LEU A 403 -20.73 -9.66 12.32
CA LEU A 403 -20.62 -10.78 11.39
C LEU A 403 -19.21 -10.86 10.78
N VAL A 404 -18.69 -9.74 10.25
CA VAL A 404 -17.33 -9.67 9.67
C VAL A 404 -16.29 -10.11 10.70
N PHE A 405 -16.37 -9.60 11.92
CA PHE A 405 -15.42 -9.90 12.99
C PHE A 405 -15.48 -11.37 13.45
N ILE A 406 -16.66 -11.96 13.60
CA ILE A 406 -16.73 -13.39 13.95
C ILE A 406 -16.18 -14.26 12.81
N ILE A 407 -16.35 -13.86 11.54
CA ILE A 407 -15.75 -14.59 10.42
C ILE A 407 -14.22 -14.50 10.46
N LEU A 408 -13.65 -13.30 10.68
CA LEU A 408 -12.19 -13.13 10.85
C LEU A 408 -11.64 -14.00 11.99
N LEU A 409 -12.38 -14.06 13.11
CA LEU A 409 -12.07 -14.89 14.27
C LEU A 409 -12.08 -16.39 13.91
N GLY A 410 -13.12 -16.82 13.21
CA GLY A 410 -13.31 -18.20 12.78
C GLY A 410 -12.23 -18.70 11.83
N ALA A 411 -11.78 -17.82 10.93
CA ALA A 411 -10.77 -18.13 9.95
C ALA A 411 -9.37 -18.32 10.58
N ALA A 412 -9.01 -17.56 11.63
CA ALA A 412 -7.75 -17.80 12.35
C ALA A 412 -7.67 -19.22 12.94
N MET A 413 -8.80 -19.72 13.47
CA MET A 413 -8.90 -21.10 13.97
C MET A 413 -8.88 -22.13 12.84
N LEU A 414 -9.52 -21.83 11.72
CA LEU A 414 -9.48 -22.68 10.53
C LEU A 414 -8.08 -22.80 9.95
N THR A 415 -7.36 -21.68 9.78
CA THR A 415 -5.98 -21.66 9.30
C THR A 415 -5.06 -22.44 10.24
N ALA A 416 -5.26 -22.32 11.56
CA ALA A 416 -4.53 -23.14 12.53
C ALA A 416 -4.82 -24.65 12.36
N ALA A 417 -6.09 -25.05 12.22
CA ALA A 417 -6.45 -26.46 11.99
C ALA A 417 -5.94 -26.99 10.64
N PHE A 418 -6.03 -26.18 9.59
CA PHE A 418 -5.53 -26.52 8.26
C PHE A 418 -4.02 -26.73 8.27
N ARG A 419 -3.26 -25.84 8.92
CA ARG A 419 -1.81 -25.98 9.18
C ARG A 419 -1.51 -27.20 10.04
N ALA A 420 -2.31 -27.46 11.07
CA ALA A 420 -2.13 -28.59 11.97
C ALA A 420 -2.11 -29.93 11.25
N PHE A 421 -2.94 -30.09 10.20
CA PHE A 421 -3.00 -31.30 9.38
C PHE A 421 -2.15 -31.25 8.09
N GLY A 422 -1.22 -30.29 7.97
CA GLY A 422 -0.31 -30.18 6.82
C GLY A 422 -0.97 -29.65 5.54
N GLY A 423 -2.14 -29.02 5.63
CA GLY A 423 -2.88 -28.53 4.46
C GLY A 423 -2.14 -27.46 3.66
N GLU A 424 -1.38 -26.59 4.32
CA GLU A 424 -0.59 -25.54 3.65
C GLU A 424 0.51 -26.15 2.78
N GLU A 425 1.26 -27.11 3.32
CA GLU A 425 2.31 -27.81 2.57
C GLU A 425 1.71 -28.60 1.40
N LEU A 426 0.53 -29.22 1.58
CA LEU A 426 -0.18 -29.90 0.50
C LEU A 426 -0.52 -28.95 -0.67
N VAL A 427 -1.05 -27.75 -0.37
CA VAL A 427 -1.40 -26.76 -1.41
C VAL A 427 -0.14 -26.21 -2.07
N LYS A 428 0.90 -25.93 -1.27
CA LYS A 428 2.20 -25.49 -1.78
C LYS A 428 2.80 -26.53 -2.72
N HIS A 429 2.91 -27.78 -2.29
CA HIS A 429 3.42 -28.87 -3.12
C HIS A 429 2.61 -29.07 -4.39
N PHE A 430 1.28 -29.00 -4.31
CA PHE A 430 0.43 -29.08 -5.49
C PHE A 430 0.70 -27.93 -6.47
N LEU A 431 0.78 -26.69 -5.99
CA LEU A 431 1.00 -25.52 -6.85
C LEU A 431 2.43 -25.46 -7.42
N GLU A 432 3.43 -25.88 -6.63
CA GLU A 432 4.82 -25.93 -7.08
C GLU A 432 5.08 -27.07 -8.07
N GLY A 433 4.39 -28.21 -7.92
CA GLY A 433 4.50 -29.34 -8.83
C GLY A 433 3.83 -29.14 -10.21
N LEU A 434 3.11 -28.03 -10.42
CA LEU A 434 2.47 -27.76 -11.70
C LEU A 434 3.49 -27.31 -12.77
N PRO A 435 3.45 -27.88 -13.98
CA PRO A 435 4.25 -27.38 -15.09
C PRO A 435 3.70 -26.04 -15.58
N GLY A 436 4.58 -25.10 -15.98
CA GLY A 436 4.18 -23.85 -16.64
C GLY A 436 4.32 -22.56 -15.82
N GLY A 437 5.20 -22.55 -14.82
CA GLY A 437 5.68 -21.33 -14.13
C GLY A 437 4.59 -20.54 -13.39
N PHE A 438 4.88 -19.26 -13.14
CA PHE A 438 3.99 -18.35 -12.41
C PHE A 438 2.56 -18.30 -12.99
N TRP A 439 2.42 -18.14 -14.31
CA TRP A 439 1.11 -17.94 -14.95
C TRP A 439 0.18 -19.13 -14.79
N THR A 440 0.72 -20.34 -14.78
CA THR A 440 -0.10 -21.55 -14.57
C THR A 440 -0.61 -21.61 -13.13
N LYS A 441 0.26 -21.34 -12.16
CA LYS A 441 -0.12 -21.23 -10.73
C LYS A 441 -1.19 -20.15 -10.55
N PHE A 442 -0.96 -18.97 -11.11
CA PHE A 442 -1.87 -17.83 -11.04
C PHE A 442 -3.26 -18.16 -11.61
N ILE A 443 -3.33 -18.71 -12.83
CA ILE A 443 -4.62 -19.06 -13.47
C ILE A 443 -5.36 -20.11 -12.65
N ILE A 444 -4.68 -21.14 -12.16
CA ILE A 444 -5.32 -22.20 -11.36
C ILE A 444 -5.85 -21.61 -10.04
N VAL A 445 -5.07 -20.78 -9.36
CA VAL A 445 -5.54 -20.10 -8.14
C VAL A 445 -6.74 -19.20 -8.43
N MET A 446 -6.73 -18.44 -9.54
CA MET A 446 -7.89 -17.62 -9.94
C MET A 446 -9.12 -18.49 -10.23
N VAL A 447 -8.97 -19.62 -10.91
CA VAL A 447 -10.09 -20.55 -11.17
C VAL A 447 -10.62 -21.16 -9.87
N VAL A 448 -9.74 -21.53 -8.94
CA VAL A 448 -10.15 -22.07 -7.63
C VAL A 448 -10.92 -21.01 -6.84
N ILE A 449 -10.41 -19.78 -6.74
CA ILE A 449 -11.10 -18.66 -6.08
C ILE A 449 -12.46 -18.38 -6.74
N PHE A 450 -12.51 -18.43 -8.08
CA PHE A 450 -13.73 -18.22 -8.84
C PHE A 450 -14.80 -19.28 -8.52
N VAL A 451 -14.42 -20.56 -8.45
CA VAL A 451 -15.36 -21.64 -8.11
C VAL A 451 -15.76 -21.59 -6.63
N LEU A 452 -14.82 -21.29 -5.73
CA LEU A 452 -15.10 -21.19 -4.30
C LEU A 452 -16.08 -20.05 -3.99
N GLY A 453 -16.00 -18.93 -4.71
CA GLY A 453 -16.93 -17.82 -4.54
C GLY A 453 -18.36 -18.09 -4.99
N PHE A 454 -18.67 -19.28 -5.49
CA PHE A 454 -20.06 -19.72 -5.67
C PHE A 454 -20.70 -20.11 -4.33
N PHE A 455 -19.88 -20.53 -3.36
CA PHE A 455 -20.34 -21.07 -2.08
C PHE A 455 -19.92 -20.20 -0.89
N LEU A 456 -18.79 -19.51 -1.02
CA LEU A 456 -18.19 -18.67 0.01
C LEU A 456 -18.37 -17.21 -0.34
N ASP A 457 -18.69 -16.39 0.68
CA ASP A 457 -18.68 -14.94 0.54
C ASP A 457 -17.21 -14.44 0.50
N PHE A 458 -16.99 -13.19 0.09
CA PHE A 458 -15.66 -12.66 -0.21
C PHE A 458 -14.80 -12.57 1.04
N ILE A 459 -15.43 -12.36 2.21
CA ILE A 459 -14.74 -12.27 3.51
C ILE A 459 -14.09 -13.61 3.80
N GLU A 460 -14.81 -14.70 3.57
CA GLU A 460 -14.35 -16.06 3.77
C GLU A 460 -13.18 -16.38 2.84
N ILE A 461 -13.30 -16.04 1.56
CA ILE A 461 -12.21 -16.24 0.60
C ILE A 461 -10.99 -15.42 1.01
N ALA A 462 -11.18 -14.15 1.34
CA ALA A 462 -10.11 -13.25 1.73
C ALA A 462 -9.35 -13.75 2.95
N VAL A 463 -10.02 -14.35 3.94
CA VAL A 463 -9.37 -14.73 5.20
C VAL A 463 -8.95 -16.21 5.21
N VAL A 464 -9.57 -17.07 4.40
CA VAL A 464 -9.23 -18.50 4.33
C VAL A 464 -8.29 -18.79 3.17
N VAL A 465 -8.62 -18.35 1.95
CA VAL A 465 -7.91 -18.77 0.74
C VAL A 465 -6.68 -17.90 0.51
N VAL A 466 -6.79 -16.58 0.66
CA VAL A 466 -5.68 -15.65 0.34
C VAL A 466 -4.42 -15.91 1.17
N PRO A 467 -4.49 -16.14 2.51
CA PRO A 467 -3.28 -16.43 3.28
C PRO A 467 -2.57 -17.72 2.86
N ILE A 468 -3.28 -18.65 2.21
CA ILE A 468 -2.70 -19.91 1.72
C ILE A 468 -2.06 -19.69 0.35
N VAL A 469 -2.76 -19.05 -0.58
CA VAL A 469 -2.30 -18.97 -1.99
C VAL A 469 -1.42 -17.76 -2.29
N ALA A 470 -1.62 -16.65 -1.59
CA ALA A 470 -0.91 -15.41 -1.89
C ALA A 470 0.59 -15.47 -1.55
N PRO A 471 1.05 -16.06 -0.42
CA PRO A 471 2.48 -16.17 -0.15
C PRO A 471 3.22 -16.94 -1.26
N ILE A 472 2.60 -18.00 -1.77
CA ILE A 472 3.17 -18.84 -2.85
C ILE A 472 3.32 -18.03 -4.14
N LEU A 473 2.30 -17.26 -4.52
CA LEU A 473 2.33 -16.44 -5.74
C LEU A 473 3.26 -15.23 -5.61
N LEU A 474 3.34 -14.63 -4.42
CA LEU A 474 4.18 -13.46 -4.16
C LEU A 474 5.66 -13.83 -3.97
N ALA A 475 5.96 -15.05 -3.51
CA ALA A 475 7.34 -15.52 -3.35
C ALA A 475 8.01 -15.75 -4.71
N ASP A 476 7.23 -16.11 -5.74
CA ASP A 476 7.73 -16.49 -7.07
C ASP A 476 8.48 -15.32 -7.77
N PRO A 477 9.79 -15.48 -8.06
CA PRO A 477 10.61 -14.43 -8.64
C PRO A 477 10.42 -14.24 -10.16
N GLU A 478 9.76 -15.17 -10.86
CA GLU A 478 9.57 -15.08 -12.33
C GLU A 478 8.72 -13.88 -12.75
N ALA A 479 7.67 -13.58 -11.99
CA ALA A 479 6.75 -12.49 -12.31
C ALA A 479 6.94 -11.27 -11.40
N ASN A 480 7.54 -11.43 -10.21
CA ASN A 480 7.74 -10.37 -9.21
C ASN A 480 6.54 -9.42 -9.09
N ILE A 481 5.35 -10.00 -8.89
CA ILE A 481 4.11 -9.23 -8.83
C ILE A 481 4.05 -8.42 -7.55
N THR A 482 3.33 -7.30 -7.58
CA THR A 482 3.01 -6.56 -6.36
C THR A 482 1.83 -7.22 -5.63
N ALA A 483 1.81 -7.11 -4.31
CA ALA A 483 0.62 -7.45 -3.53
C ALA A 483 -0.60 -6.62 -3.96
N VAL A 484 -0.36 -5.39 -4.43
CA VAL A 484 -1.43 -4.51 -4.88
C VAL A 484 -2.17 -5.06 -6.09
N TRP A 485 -1.40 -5.46 -7.09
CA TRP A 485 -1.93 -6.08 -8.29
C TRP A 485 -2.65 -7.39 -7.96
N LEU A 486 -2.06 -8.26 -7.12
CA LEU A 486 -2.69 -9.53 -6.75
C LEU A 486 -4.04 -9.32 -6.05
N GLY A 487 -4.12 -8.36 -5.11
CA GLY A 487 -5.36 -8.03 -4.40
C GLY A 487 -6.46 -7.52 -5.31
N VAL A 488 -6.13 -6.63 -6.25
CA VAL A 488 -7.08 -6.15 -7.25
C VAL A 488 -7.56 -7.28 -8.16
N MET A 489 -6.68 -8.18 -8.59
CA MET A 489 -7.04 -9.34 -9.40
C MET A 489 -7.99 -10.29 -8.64
N ILE A 490 -7.69 -10.57 -7.37
CA ILE A 490 -8.57 -11.37 -6.50
C ILE A 490 -9.93 -10.67 -6.35
N GLY A 491 -9.96 -9.36 -6.11
CA GLY A 491 -11.19 -8.58 -5.98
C GLY A 491 -12.07 -8.62 -7.23
N LEU A 492 -11.49 -8.42 -8.42
CA LEU A 492 -12.20 -8.54 -9.70
C LEU A 492 -12.74 -9.96 -9.94
N ASN A 493 -11.97 -10.97 -9.55
CA ASN A 493 -12.35 -12.37 -9.72
C ASN A 493 -13.51 -12.76 -8.79
N ILE A 494 -13.42 -12.40 -7.51
CA ILE A 494 -14.50 -12.60 -6.52
C ILE A 494 -15.78 -11.89 -6.98
N GLN A 495 -15.67 -10.66 -7.50
CA GLN A 495 -16.81 -9.93 -8.03
C GLN A 495 -17.51 -10.68 -9.17
N THR A 496 -16.73 -11.27 -10.07
CA THR A 496 -17.26 -12.06 -11.18
C THR A 496 -17.94 -13.33 -10.68
N SER A 497 -17.35 -13.99 -9.68
CA SER A 497 -17.93 -15.17 -9.04
C SER A 497 -19.30 -14.88 -8.42
N PHE A 498 -19.44 -13.75 -7.72
CA PHE A 498 -20.70 -13.32 -7.09
C PHE A 498 -21.86 -13.14 -8.06
N LEU A 499 -21.54 -13.00 -9.35
CA LEU A 499 -22.47 -12.75 -10.43
C LEU A 499 -22.78 -14.02 -11.23
N THR A 500 -22.06 -15.13 -11.02
CA THR A 500 -22.09 -16.30 -11.89
C THR A 500 -23.20 -17.30 -11.51
N PRO A 501 -24.13 -17.66 -12.43
CA PRO A 501 -25.15 -18.68 -12.19
C PRO A 501 -24.55 -20.09 -11.98
N PRO A 502 -25.23 -20.99 -11.24
CA PRO A 502 -26.54 -20.80 -10.62
C PRO A 502 -26.49 -20.18 -9.21
N PHE A 503 -25.30 -20.04 -8.61
CA PHE A 503 -25.12 -19.75 -7.19
C PHE A 503 -24.76 -18.31 -6.83
N GLY A 504 -24.48 -17.44 -7.80
CA GLY A 504 -24.05 -16.06 -7.52
C GLY A 504 -24.96 -15.32 -6.52
N PHE A 505 -24.41 -14.93 -5.38
CA PHE A 505 -25.15 -14.29 -4.28
C PHE A 505 -25.94 -13.06 -4.72
N ALA A 506 -25.36 -12.23 -5.61
CA ALA A 506 -26.04 -11.07 -6.16
C ALA A 506 -27.34 -11.45 -6.89
N LEU A 507 -27.37 -12.60 -7.56
CA LEU A 507 -28.55 -13.08 -8.28
C LEU A 507 -29.65 -13.50 -7.31
N PHE A 508 -29.30 -14.14 -6.19
CA PHE A 508 -30.26 -14.52 -5.15
C PHE A 508 -30.82 -13.32 -4.41
N TYR A 509 -29.97 -12.35 -4.07
CA TYR A 509 -30.41 -11.08 -3.48
C TYR A 509 -31.38 -10.34 -4.40
N LEU A 510 -31.07 -10.24 -5.69
CA LEU A 510 -31.97 -9.64 -6.67
C LEU A 510 -33.26 -10.45 -6.82
N ARG A 511 -33.18 -11.79 -6.85
CA ARG A 511 -34.36 -12.64 -6.92
C ARG A 511 -35.28 -12.47 -5.72
N GLY A 512 -34.73 -12.22 -4.53
CA GLY A 512 -35.49 -11.97 -3.30
C GLY A 512 -36.39 -10.74 -3.37
N VAL A 513 -36.04 -9.74 -4.18
CA VAL A 513 -36.82 -8.51 -4.37
C VAL A 513 -37.53 -8.41 -5.72
N ALA A 514 -37.15 -9.22 -6.70
CA ALA A 514 -37.71 -9.18 -8.04
C ALA A 514 -39.19 -9.64 -8.05
N PRO A 515 -40.08 -8.94 -8.78
CA PRO A 515 -41.49 -9.32 -8.87
C PRO A 515 -41.64 -10.65 -9.60
N ALA A 516 -42.74 -11.38 -9.31
CA ALA A 516 -43.01 -12.69 -9.91
C ALA A 516 -43.08 -12.70 -11.46
N ALA A 517 -43.25 -11.53 -12.08
CA ALA A 517 -43.19 -11.35 -13.53
C ALA A 517 -41.80 -11.64 -14.14
N VAL A 518 -40.73 -11.52 -13.35
CA VAL A 518 -39.34 -11.77 -13.77
C VAL A 518 -38.96 -13.20 -13.43
N LYS A 519 -38.70 -14.03 -14.45
CA LYS A 519 -38.28 -15.43 -14.26
C LYS A 519 -36.79 -15.49 -13.92
N THR A 520 -36.37 -16.44 -13.08
CA THR A 520 -34.96 -16.66 -12.73
C THR A 520 -34.05 -16.83 -13.95
N ILE A 521 -34.51 -17.54 -14.99
CA ILE A 521 -33.78 -17.66 -16.27
C ILE A 521 -33.53 -16.31 -16.95
N GLN A 522 -34.43 -15.33 -16.79
CA GLN A 522 -34.21 -13.99 -17.34
C GLN A 522 -33.10 -13.25 -16.58
N ILE A 523 -33.02 -13.43 -15.25
CA ILE A 523 -31.92 -12.92 -14.42
C ILE A 523 -30.60 -13.52 -14.90
N TYR A 524 -30.53 -14.86 -15.03
CA TYR A 524 -29.34 -15.56 -15.47
C TYR A 524 -28.92 -15.14 -16.89
N LYS A 525 -29.85 -15.10 -17.85
CA LYS A 525 -29.55 -14.68 -19.22
C LYS A 525 -29.07 -13.23 -19.28
N GLY A 526 -29.62 -12.35 -18.43
CA GLY A 526 -29.23 -10.96 -18.33
C GLY A 526 -27.77 -10.78 -17.93
N VAL A 527 -27.30 -11.63 -17.02
CA VAL A 527 -26.03 -11.44 -16.35
C VAL A 527 -24.82 -11.99 -17.12
N VAL A 528 -25.03 -12.96 -18.01
CA VAL A 528 -23.97 -13.57 -18.83
C VAL A 528 -23.14 -12.52 -19.58
N ALA A 529 -23.79 -11.48 -20.13
CA ALA A 529 -23.07 -10.41 -20.83
C ALA A 529 -22.13 -9.63 -19.90
N PHE A 530 -22.56 -9.34 -18.67
CA PHE A 530 -21.76 -8.62 -17.69
C PHE A 530 -20.61 -9.47 -17.14
N ILE A 531 -20.81 -10.77 -16.95
CA ILE A 531 -19.73 -11.71 -16.62
C ILE A 531 -18.66 -11.68 -17.73
N GLY A 532 -19.07 -11.72 -19.00
CA GLY A 532 -18.14 -11.60 -20.13
C GLY A 532 -17.33 -10.29 -20.10
N LEU A 533 -17.96 -9.17 -19.74
CA LEU A 533 -17.27 -7.88 -19.58
C LEU A 533 -16.31 -7.88 -18.38
N GLN A 534 -16.67 -8.51 -17.26
CA GLN A 534 -15.80 -8.63 -16.09
C GLN A 534 -14.58 -9.51 -16.37
N LEU A 535 -14.76 -10.64 -17.05
CA LEU A 535 -13.65 -11.49 -17.49
C LEU A 535 -12.74 -10.75 -18.48
N ALA A 536 -13.31 -9.97 -19.41
CA ALA A 536 -12.51 -9.12 -20.29
C ALA A 536 -11.72 -8.06 -19.52
N ALA A 537 -12.32 -7.40 -18.53
CA ALA A 537 -11.63 -6.44 -17.68
C ALA A 537 -10.50 -7.11 -16.87
N LEU A 538 -10.76 -8.29 -16.30
CA LEU A 538 -9.76 -9.10 -15.58
C LEU A 538 -8.56 -9.41 -16.49
N VAL A 539 -8.80 -9.82 -17.74
CA VAL A 539 -7.75 -10.05 -18.73
C VAL A 539 -6.97 -8.76 -19.06
N ILE A 540 -7.67 -7.64 -19.27
CA ILE A 540 -7.03 -6.35 -19.56
C ILE A 540 -6.10 -5.91 -18.43
N VAL A 541 -6.55 -6.05 -17.17
CA VAL A 541 -5.79 -5.70 -15.98
C VAL A 541 -4.63 -6.68 -15.74
N ALA A 542 -4.83 -7.96 -16.06
CA ALA A 542 -3.79 -8.97 -15.93
C ALA A 542 -2.57 -8.67 -16.81
N PHE A 543 -2.81 -8.29 -18.08
CA PHE A 543 -1.75 -7.98 -19.03
C PHE A 543 -1.17 -6.56 -18.92
N ASN A 544 -1.83 -5.67 -18.19
CA ASN A 544 -1.38 -4.29 -17.99
C ASN A 544 -1.26 -3.93 -16.49
N PRO A 545 -0.24 -4.46 -15.78
CA PRO A 545 0.02 -4.12 -14.37
C PRO A 545 0.05 -2.62 -14.04
N PRO A 546 0.52 -1.71 -14.94
CA PRO A 546 0.48 -0.28 -14.68
C PRO A 546 -0.92 0.29 -14.41
N LEU A 547 -1.99 -0.36 -14.87
CA LEU A 547 -3.36 0.05 -14.53
C LEU A 547 -3.63 -0.01 -13.02
N VAL A 548 -2.91 -0.88 -12.30
CA VAL A 548 -3.03 -1.05 -10.86
C VAL A 548 -1.89 -0.34 -10.13
N ASN A 549 -0.65 -0.55 -10.55
CA ASN A 549 0.52 -0.14 -9.77
C ASN A 549 0.91 1.34 -9.94
N TYR A 550 0.55 1.98 -11.05
CA TYR A 550 1.03 3.34 -11.34
C TYR A 550 0.48 4.39 -10.39
N LEU A 551 -0.83 4.35 -10.11
CA LEU A 551 -1.46 5.36 -9.26
C LEU A 551 -0.95 5.30 -7.80
N PRO A 552 -0.85 4.13 -7.15
CA PRO A 552 -0.17 3.97 -5.86
C PRO A 552 1.27 4.49 -5.86
N ALA A 553 2.09 4.04 -6.84
CA ALA A 553 3.49 4.44 -6.92
C ALA A 553 3.65 5.96 -7.11
N ARG A 554 2.86 6.56 -7.99
CA ARG A 554 2.83 8.00 -8.23
C ARG A 554 2.50 8.78 -6.96
N THR A 555 1.47 8.36 -6.24
CA THR A 555 1.04 9.04 -5.02
C THR A 555 2.11 8.94 -3.93
N SER A 556 2.65 7.75 -3.71
CA SER A 556 3.70 7.53 -2.71
C SER A 556 4.95 8.37 -2.99
N LEU A 557 5.44 8.38 -4.23
CA LEU A 557 6.68 9.06 -4.62
C LEU A 557 6.56 10.60 -4.70
N ILE A 558 5.35 11.14 -4.78
CA ILE A 558 5.11 12.60 -4.80
C ILE A 558 4.68 13.12 -3.41
N SER A 559 4.33 12.23 -2.48
CA SER A 559 3.89 12.61 -1.15
C SER A 559 5.00 13.29 -0.33
N GLU A 560 4.62 14.01 0.73
CA GLU A 560 5.58 14.62 1.66
C GLU A 560 6.38 13.55 2.44
N ASN A 561 5.81 12.36 2.60
CA ASN A 561 6.44 11.21 3.23
C ASN A 561 7.09 10.26 2.20
N ALA A 562 7.46 10.77 1.02
CA ALA A 562 8.07 9.96 -0.02
C ALA A 562 9.39 9.33 0.46
N PRO A 563 9.69 8.08 0.08
CA PRO A 563 10.98 7.48 0.39
C PRO A 563 12.13 8.29 -0.23
N PRO A 564 13.27 8.44 0.46
CA PRO A 564 14.38 9.21 -0.06
C PRO A 564 14.96 8.52 -1.32
N PRO A 565 15.49 9.29 -2.30
CA PRO A 565 16.07 8.78 -3.53
C PRO A 565 17.21 7.78 -3.33
N VAL A 566 17.89 7.77 -2.18
CA VAL A 566 18.93 6.79 -1.83
C VAL A 566 18.38 5.36 -1.60
N ASN A 567 17.05 5.21 -1.46
CA ASN A 567 16.41 3.92 -1.19
C ASN A 567 16.81 2.87 -2.26
N PRO A 568 17.34 1.70 -1.87
CA PRO A 568 17.75 0.64 -2.80
C PRO A 568 16.66 0.20 -3.78
N ALA A 569 15.39 0.16 -3.34
CA ALA A 569 14.28 -0.31 -4.16
C ALA A 569 13.99 0.61 -5.38
N LEU A 570 14.42 1.88 -5.33
CA LEU A 570 14.22 2.86 -6.39
C LEU A 570 15.40 2.94 -7.37
N GLN A 571 16.57 2.40 -6.99
CA GLN A 571 17.82 2.66 -7.69
C GLN A 571 17.80 2.21 -9.14
N TYR A 572 17.18 1.07 -9.44
CA TYR A 572 17.08 0.60 -10.82
C TYR A 572 16.45 1.67 -11.74
N CYS A 573 15.30 2.21 -11.36
CA CYS A 573 14.58 3.19 -12.17
C CYS A 573 15.25 4.57 -12.14
N ILE A 574 15.90 4.93 -11.02
CA ILE A 574 16.69 6.17 -10.92
C ILE A 574 17.91 6.10 -11.84
N GLU A 575 18.63 4.99 -11.84
CA GLU A 575 19.81 4.81 -12.69
C GLU A 575 19.44 4.79 -14.18
N GLU A 576 18.30 4.18 -14.54
CA GLU A 576 17.76 4.23 -15.90
C GLU A 576 17.42 5.68 -16.32
N PHE A 577 16.75 6.44 -15.44
CA PHE A 577 16.51 7.87 -15.67
C PHE A 577 17.80 8.67 -15.84
N VAL A 578 18.79 8.47 -14.96
CA VAL A 578 20.07 9.19 -15.00
C VAL A 578 20.87 8.81 -16.25
N ALA A 579 20.84 7.56 -16.70
CA ALA A 579 21.45 7.14 -17.95
C ALA A 579 20.84 7.87 -19.15
N GLU A 580 19.52 8.01 -19.22
CA GLU A 580 18.85 8.81 -20.25
C GLU A 580 19.24 10.28 -20.18
N GLN A 581 19.33 10.86 -18.97
CA GLN A 581 19.74 12.25 -18.77
C GLN A 581 21.19 12.50 -19.16
N PHE A 582 22.12 11.59 -18.83
CA PHE A 582 23.51 11.69 -19.27
C PHE A 582 23.63 11.59 -20.80
N ALA A 583 22.84 10.71 -21.44
CA ALA A 583 22.82 10.61 -22.89
C ALA A 583 22.28 11.90 -23.56
N ALA A 584 21.24 12.50 -23.00
CA ALA A 584 20.61 13.70 -23.56
C ALA A 584 21.40 15.00 -23.28
N ASN A 585 22.01 15.13 -22.10
CA ASN A 585 22.55 16.38 -21.57
C ASN A 585 24.06 16.35 -21.29
N SER A 586 24.80 15.38 -21.84
CA SER A 586 26.25 15.21 -21.62
C SER A 586 27.06 16.51 -21.74
N ALA A 587 26.90 17.25 -22.84
CA ALA A 587 27.66 18.49 -23.08
C ALA A 587 27.41 19.56 -22.02
N THR A 588 26.17 19.69 -21.55
CA THR A 588 25.79 20.66 -20.51
C THR A 588 26.43 20.30 -19.18
N ILE A 589 26.37 19.01 -18.79
CA ILE A 589 26.93 18.53 -17.52
C ILE A 589 28.45 18.64 -17.53
N SER A 590 29.12 18.23 -18.61
CA SER A 590 30.57 18.40 -18.76
C SER A 590 30.98 19.88 -18.72
N SER A 591 30.23 20.76 -19.37
CA SER A 591 30.50 22.21 -19.33
C SER A 591 30.33 22.77 -17.92
N ALA A 592 29.32 22.32 -17.16
CA ALA A 592 29.11 22.76 -15.78
C ALA A 592 30.26 22.34 -14.86
N ILE A 593 30.75 21.10 -14.99
CA ILE A 593 31.92 20.60 -14.23
C ILE A 593 33.17 21.43 -14.57
N GLN A 594 33.40 21.72 -15.86
CA GLN A 594 34.55 22.55 -16.27
C GLN A 594 34.46 23.99 -15.76
N GLN A 595 33.26 24.58 -15.74
CA GLN A 595 33.03 25.91 -15.17
C GLN A 595 33.25 25.91 -13.66
N ALA A 596 32.80 24.87 -12.97
CA ALA A 596 33.00 24.70 -11.53
C ALA A 596 34.50 24.56 -11.18
N ARG A 597 35.26 23.81 -11.98
CA ARG A 597 36.72 23.70 -11.83
C ARG A 597 37.47 25.02 -12.03
N ALA A 598 36.88 25.95 -12.79
CA ALA A 598 37.47 27.27 -13.04
C ALA A 598 37.16 28.31 -11.93
N LEU A 599 36.36 27.95 -10.92
CA LEU A 599 36.07 28.83 -9.78
C LEU A 599 37.32 29.03 -8.93
N ASP A 600 37.53 30.26 -8.45
CA ASP A 600 38.60 30.55 -7.50
C ASP A 600 38.23 30.02 -6.12
N VAL A 601 38.90 28.95 -5.68
CA VAL A 601 38.73 28.33 -4.36
C VAL A 601 40.00 28.45 -3.49
N SER A 602 41.03 29.15 -3.96
CA SER A 602 42.36 29.12 -3.32
C SER A 602 42.42 29.78 -1.93
N TYR A 603 41.34 30.44 -1.54
CA TYR A 603 41.21 31.15 -0.26
C TYR A 603 40.35 30.39 0.76
N LEU A 604 39.82 29.23 0.40
CA LEU A 604 39.14 28.33 1.33
C LEU A 604 40.16 27.60 2.22
N PRO A 605 39.74 27.08 3.39
CA PRO A 605 40.50 26.09 4.16
C PRO A 605 40.98 24.90 3.31
N GLU A 606 42.15 24.33 3.63
CA GLU A 606 42.78 23.24 2.86
C GLU A 606 41.87 22.01 2.73
N ASP A 607 41.21 21.60 3.82
CA ASP A 607 40.26 20.48 3.82
C ASP A 607 39.11 20.68 2.82
N LEU A 608 38.56 21.90 2.75
CA LEU A 608 37.46 22.22 1.82
C LEU A 608 37.93 22.29 0.35
N ILE A 609 39.19 22.67 0.12
CA ILE A 609 39.79 22.64 -1.24
C ILE A 609 39.97 21.20 -1.69
N ASP A 610 40.46 20.33 -0.81
CA ASP A 610 40.67 18.91 -1.09
C ASP A 610 39.34 18.21 -1.38
N ASP A 611 38.34 18.40 -0.53
CA ASP A 611 36.99 17.84 -0.72
C ASP A 611 36.32 18.36 -2.01
N TRP A 612 36.44 19.66 -2.30
CA TRP A 612 35.93 20.24 -3.54
C TRP A 612 36.61 19.65 -4.78
N THR A 613 37.93 19.51 -4.74
CA THR A 613 38.72 18.99 -5.87
C THR A 613 38.43 17.50 -6.11
N ASP A 614 38.42 16.70 -5.05
CA ASP A 614 38.06 15.27 -5.11
C ASP A 614 36.61 15.08 -5.59
N GLY A 615 35.69 15.94 -5.13
CA GLY A 615 34.30 15.95 -5.59
C GLY A 615 34.18 16.19 -7.10
N LEU A 616 34.90 17.17 -7.64
CA LEU A 616 34.95 17.43 -9.09
C LEU A 616 35.58 16.28 -9.89
N ASP A 617 36.69 15.72 -9.40
CA ASP A 617 37.37 14.58 -10.03
C ASP A 617 36.46 13.34 -10.08
N LYS A 618 35.63 13.12 -9.06
CA LYS A 618 34.62 12.06 -9.03
C LYS A 618 33.42 12.38 -9.92
N ALA A 619 32.98 13.64 -9.99
CA ALA A 619 31.89 14.07 -10.88
C ALA A 619 32.25 13.82 -12.36
N GLU A 620 33.50 14.05 -12.77
CA GLU A 620 33.98 13.74 -14.13
C GLU A 620 33.92 12.23 -14.44
N GLN A 621 34.06 11.37 -13.43
CA GLN A 621 33.99 9.92 -13.58
C GLN A 621 32.56 9.37 -13.63
N ALA A 622 31.55 10.14 -13.23
CA ALA A 622 30.17 9.69 -13.14
C ALA A 622 29.62 9.18 -14.48
N MET A 623 29.82 9.93 -15.57
CA MET A 623 29.35 9.55 -16.91
C MET A 623 30.06 8.29 -17.46
N PRO A 624 31.41 8.19 -17.45
CA PRO A 624 32.11 6.97 -17.82
C PRO A 624 31.67 5.74 -16.99
N MET A 625 31.42 5.91 -15.69
CA MET A 625 30.95 4.83 -14.83
C MET A 625 29.52 4.41 -15.17
N MET A 626 28.61 5.36 -15.44
CA MET A 626 27.26 5.03 -15.91
C MET A 626 27.29 4.28 -17.25
N GLN A 627 28.16 4.68 -18.18
CA GLN A 627 28.32 3.93 -19.43
C GLN A 627 28.78 2.50 -19.19
N ARG A 628 29.71 2.26 -18.24
CA ARG A 628 30.10 0.89 -17.84
C ARG A 628 28.92 0.09 -17.29
N ILE A 629 28.00 0.72 -16.53
CA ILE A 629 26.78 0.06 -16.05
C ILE A 629 25.86 -0.30 -17.22
N VAL A 630 25.68 0.62 -18.17
CA VAL A 630 24.87 0.37 -19.38
C VAL A 630 25.46 -0.79 -20.18
N ASP A 631 26.77 -0.79 -20.41
CA ASP A 631 27.48 -1.84 -21.15
C ASP A 631 27.43 -3.19 -20.42
N ALA A 632 27.66 -3.20 -19.10
CA ALA A 632 27.57 -4.41 -18.28
C ALA A 632 26.13 -4.96 -18.23
N THR A 633 25.12 -4.07 -18.22
CA THR A 633 23.71 -4.47 -18.23
C THR A 633 23.33 -5.04 -19.59
N ALA A 634 23.81 -4.46 -20.69
CA ALA A 634 23.61 -4.99 -22.03
C ALA A 634 24.28 -6.37 -22.21
N ALA A 635 25.50 -6.55 -21.68
CA ALA A 635 26.19 -7.83 -21.69
C ALA A 635 25.46 -8.90 -20.86
N GLN A 636 24.93 -8.52 -19.69
CA GLN A 636 24.11 -9.39 -18.86
C GLN A 636 22.82 -9.81 -19.57
N TYR A 637 22.11 -8.88 -20.21
CA TYR A 637 20.88 -9.22 -20.95
C TYR A 637 21.15 -10.11 -22.16
N ALA A 638 22.24 -9.88 -22.89
CA ALA A 638 22.64 -10.75 -23.99
C ALA A 638 22.96 -12.17 -23.49
N ALA A 639 23.69 -12.31 -22.38
CA ALA A 639 23.98 -13.61 -21.79
C ALA A 639 22.75 -14.29 -21.16
N ALA A 640 21.76 -13.51 -20.72
CA ALA A 640 20.53 -14.02 -20.12
C ALA A 640 19.68 -14.83 -21.10
N GLU A 641 19.74 -14.55 -22.41
CA GLU A 641 19.00 -15.32 -23.43
C GLU A 641 19.46 -16.79 -23.45
N ASP A 642 20.77 -17.01 -23.46
CA ASP A 642 21.37 -18.36 -23.48
C ASP A 642 21.33 -19.02 -22.09
N TYR A 643 21.38 -18.23 -21.01
CA TYR A 643 21.37 -18.76 -19.63
C TYR A 643 19.99 -19.21 -19.15
N ARG A 644 18.92 -18.57 -19.63
CA ARG A 644 17.55 -18.74 -19.09
C ARG A 644 17.02 -20.17 -19.23
N GLU A 645 17.15 -20.79 -20.40
CA GLU A 645 16.65 -22.15 -20.63
C GLU A 645 17.33 -23.20 -19.73
N PRO A 646 18.69 -23.31 -19.69
CA PRO A 646 19.36 -24.24 -18.80
C PRO A 646 19.12 -23.89 -17.33
N HIS A 647 19.05 -22.60 -16.98
CA HIS A 647 18.73 -22.17 -15.62
C HIS A 647 17.35 -22.66 -15.18
N THR A 648 16.29 -22.40 -15.95
CA THR A 648 14.94 -22.86 -15.61
C THR A 648 14.87 -24.37 -15.49
N PHE A 649 15.57 -25.11 -16.37
CA PHE A 649 15.63 -26.57 -16.32
C PHE A 649 16.32 -27.08 -15.04
N VAL A 650 17.50 -26.56 -14.71
CA VAL A 650 18.24 -26.98 -13.52
C VAL A 650 17.52 -26.58 -12.23
N ARG A 651 16.96 -25.36 -12.17
CA ARG A 651 16.17 -24.92 -11.00
C ARG A 651 14.91 -25.76 -10.79
N ALA A 652 14.28 -26.23 -11.87
CA ALA A 652 13.17 -27.17 -11.75
C ALA A 652 13.62 -28.50 -11.13
N LEU A 653 14.75 -29.07 -11.58
CA LEU A 653 15.32 -30.29 -11.00
C LEU A 653 15.73 -30.12 -9.53
N GLU A 654 16.41 -29.03 -9.19
CA GLU A 654 16.82 -28.72 -7.82
C GLU A 654 15.63 -28.47 -6.90
N ARG A 655 14.57 -27.83 -7.41
CA ARG A 655 13.31 -27.68 -6.67
C ARG A 655 12.71 -29.07 -6.43
N ASP A 656 12.54 -29.87 -7.47
CA ASP A 656 11.91 -31.19 -7.35
C ASP A 656 12.73 -32.12 -6.43
N ALA A 657 14.05 -32.03 -6.45
CA ALA A 657 14.94 -32.73 -5.52
C ALA A 657 14.77 -32.23 -4.06
N ARG A 658 14.74 -30.91 -3.83
CA ARG A 658 14.52 -30.31 -2.50
C ARG A 658 13.17 -30.68 -1.90
N MET A 659 12.15 -30.91 -2.72
CA MET A 659 10.82 -31.30 -2.26
C MET A 659 10.79 -32.69 -1.61
N LEU A 660 11.75 -33.55 -1.94
CA LEU A 660 11.88 -34.89 -1.35
C LEU A 660 12.63 -34.86 -0.01
N GLU A 661 13.44 -33.82 0.24
CA GLU A 661 14.38 -33.77 1.35
C GLU A 661 13.72 -33.73 2.74
N PRO A 662 12.65 -32.94 2.99
CA PRO A 662 11.92 -32.98 4.25
C PRO A 662 11.31 -34.36 4.55
N GLU A 663 10.80 -35.06 3.52
CA GLU A 663 10.22 -36.40 3.69
C GLU A 663 11.31 -37.43 4.02
N ILE A 664 12.48 -37.34 3.37
CA ILE A 664 13.65 -38.18 3.68
C ILE A 664 14.11 -37.95 5.13
N GLU A 665 14.23 -36.69 5.57
CA GLU A 665 14.65 -36.34 6.92
C GLU A 665 13.65 -36.81 7.97
N ASP A 666 12.35 -36.58 7.76
CA ASP A 666 11.28 -37.03 8.65
C ASP A 666 11.22 -38.56 8.76
N LEU A 667 11.32 -39.30 7.65
CA LEU A 667 11.34 -40.77 7.67
C LEU A 667 12.53 -41.31 8.46
N ARG A 668 13.73 -40.74 8.27
CA ARG A 668 14.93 -41.13 9.03
C ARG A 668 14.81 -40.77 10.50
N LEU A 669 14.24 -39.59 10.80
CA LEU A 669 14.01 -39.15 12.18
C LEU A 669 13.00 -40.07 12.90
N ARG A 670 11.89 -40.44 12.25
CA ARG A 670 10.91 -41.38 12.80
C ARG A 670 11.52 -42.76 13.04
N ALA A 671 12.29 -43.28 12.07
CA ALA A 671 12.97 -44.56 12.20
C ALA A 671 13.96 -44.56 13.37
N SER A 672 14.78 -43.51 13.51
CA SER A 672 15.75 -43.38 14.61
C SER A 672 15.09 -43.23 15.99
N ARG A 673 13.89 -42.63 16.06
CA ARG A 673 13.12 -42.49 17.29
C ARG A 673 12.23 -43.70 17.61
N GLY A 674 12.21 -44.71 16.73
CA GLY A 674 11.44 -45.94 16.92
C GLY A 674 9.93 -45.79 16.72
N PHE A 675 9.49 -44.78 15.96
CA PHE A 675 8.08 -44.58 15.63
C PHE A 675 7.71 -45.38 14.36
N GLY A 676 6.76 -46.32 14.45
CA GLY A 676 6.29 -47.10 13.29
C GLY A 676 7.18 -48.30 12.96
N ASP A 677 7.27 -48.66 11.67
CA ASP A 677 8.15 -49.72 11.15
C ASP A 677 9.45 -49.10 10.60
N PRO A 678 10.57 -49.19 11.35
CA PRO A 678 11.81 -48.54 10.97
C PRO A 678 12.41 -49.09 9.67
N GLU A 679 12.22 -50.38 9.38
CA GLU A 679 12.80 -51.02 8.19
C GLU A 679 12.09 -50.53 6.92
N ALA A 680 10.76 -50.47 6.96
CA ALA A 680 9.97 -49.91 5.87
C ALA A 680 10.22 -48.41 5.66
N GLN A 681 10.38 -47.64 6.75
CA GLN A 681 10.68 -46.20 6.68
C GLN A 681 12.06 -45.93 6.08
N LEU A 682 13.08 -46.66 6.50
CA LEU A 682 14.44 -46.54 5.94
C LEU A 682 14.45 -46.95 4.47
N ALA A 683 13.79 -48.05 4.10
CA ALA A 683 13.68 -48.45 2.70
C ALA A 683 12.99 -47.39 1.84
N ARG A 684 11.93 -46.74 2.36
CA ARG A 684 11.27 -45.63 1.66
C ARG A 684 12.17 -44.39 1.56
N ALA A 685 12.89 -44.05 2.63
CA ALA A 685 13.84 -42.94 2.63
C ALA A 685 14.95 -43.18 1.59
N ASP A 686 15.50 -44.39 1.51
CA ASP A 686 16.54 -44.74 0.54
C ASP A 686 16.01 -44.72 -0.90
N MET A 687 14.75 -45.11 -1.12
CA MET A 687 14.11 -44.96 -2.44
C MET A 687 13.95 -43.50 -2.85
N LEU A 688 13.48 -42.64 -1.94
CA LEU A 688 13.34 -41.20 -2.19
C LEU A 688 14.71 -40.54 -2.38
N GLU A 689 15.73 -41.02 -1.66
CA GLU A 689 17.10 -40.56 -1.83
C GLU A 689 17.65 -40.91 -3.22
N ALA A 690 17.40 -42.14 -3.69
CA ALA A 690 17.75 -42.54 -5.05
C ALA A 690 16.99 -41.73 -6.12
N GLU A 691 15.74 -41.36 -5.87
CA GLU A 691 14.95 -40.49 -6.76
C GLU A 691 15.51 -39.07 -6.80
N ARG A 692 15.84 -38.48 -5.63
CA ARG A 692 16.52 -37.19 -5.51
C ARG A 692 17.83 -37.20 -6.28
N ASP A 693 18.67 -38.22 -6.07
CA ASP A 693 19.97 -38.33 -6.72
C ASP A 693 19.83 -38.53 -8.24
N ALA A 694 18.80 -39.25 -8.69
CA ALA A 694 18.47 -39.40 -10.11
C ALA A 694 17.99 -38.10 -10.77
N LEU A 695 17.31 -37.23 -10.03
CA LEU A 695 16.96 -35.88 -10.49
C LEU A 695 18.21 -35.01 -10.63
N LEU A 696 19.07 -35.00 -9.61
CA LEU A 696 20.31 -34.22 -9.62
C LEU A 696 21.31 -34.72 -10.68
N ALA A 697 21.31 -36.02 -10.99
CA ALA A 697 22.14 -36.58 -12.06
C ALA A 697 21.72 -36.15 -13.48
N GLN A 698 20.52 -35.57 -13.66
CA GLN A 698 20.08 -35.00 -14.94
C GLN A 698 20.63 -33.59 -15.19
N ILE A 699 21.27 -32.97 -14.18
CA ILE A 699 21.89 -31.66 -14.32
C ILE A 699 23.08 -31.79 -15.31
N PRO A 700 23.14 -30.95 -16.36
CA PRO A 700 24.24 -31.01 -17.33
C PRO A 700 25.60 -30.79 -16.67
N GLU A 701 26.64 -31.54 -17.09
CA GLU A 701 28.01 -31.37 -16.57
C GLU A 701 28.57 -29.96 -16.83
N THR A 702 28.08 -29.26 -17.86
CA THR A 702 28.46 -27.89 -18.21
C THR A 702 27.76 -26.83 -17.33
N TRP A 703 26.83 -27.22 -16.45
CA TRP A 703 26.05 -26.29 -15.64
C TRP A 703 26.91 -25.42 -14.72
N PRO A 704 27.88 -25.96 -13.94
CA PRO A 704 28.68 -25.13 -13.04
C PRO A 704 29.47 -24.05 -13.77
N GLU A 705 30.01 -24.36 -14.97
CA GLU A 705 30.73 -23.39 -15.80
C GLU A 705 29.78 -22.30 -16.34
N THR A 706 28.59 -22.70 -16.77
CA THR A 706 27.56 -21.79 -17.30
C THR A 706 27.02 -20.86 -16.21
N GLN A 707 26.74 -21.40 -15.03
CA GLN A 707 26.30 -20.65 -13.85
C GLN A 707 27.38 -19.66 -13.39
N GLU A 708 28.64 -20.08 -13.30
CA GLU A 708 29.73 -19.20 -12.89
C GLU A 708 29.96 -18.08 -13.91
N ALA A 709 29.90 -18.37 -15.21
CA ALA A 709 30.04 -17.36 -16.26
C ALA A 709 28.98 -16.25 -16.14
N TYR A 710 27.71 -16.61 -15.89
CA TYR A 710 26.65 -15.64 -15.66
C TYR A 710 26.81 -14.92 -14.30
N ALA A 711 27.21 -15.62 -13.25
CA ALA A 711 27.44 -15.05 -11.92
C ALA A 711 28.58 -14.03 -11.90
N VAL A 712 29.61 -14.19 -12.74
CA VAL A 712 30.66 -13.17 -12.93
C VAL A 712 30.05 -11.89 -13.51
N LEU A 713 29.25 -11.98 -14.57
CA LEU A 713 28.59 -10.81 -15.17
C LEU A 713 27.67 -10.09 -14.17
N ASN A 714 26.94 -10.84 -13.35
CA ASN A 714 26.08 -10.23 -12.32
C ASN A 714 26.91 -9.50 -11.25
N ARG A 715 28.01 -10.12 -10.77
CA ARG A 715 28.94 -9.49 -9.82
C ARG A 715 29.61 -8.26 -10.40
N GLU A 716 30.02 -8.29 -11.67
CA GLU A 716 30.60 -7.13 -12.37
C GLU A 716 29.59 -5.99 -12.48
N ASN A 717 28.34 -6.28 -12.87
CA ASN A 717 27.26 -5.30 -12.93
C ASN A 717 26.99 -4.67 -11.55
N GLN A 718 26.82 -5.50 -10.53
CA GLN A 718 26.56 -5.04 -9.16
C GLN A 718 27.73 -4.23 -8.59
N THR A 719 28.96 -4.66 -8.87
CA THR A 719 30.18 -3.93 -8.47
C THR A 719 30.24 -2.56 -9.15
N ALA A 720 29.95 -2.50 -10.46
CA ALA A 720 29.91 -1.24 -11.21
C ALA A 720 28.86 -0.28 -10.63
N ARG A 721 27.65 -0.77 -10.32
CA ARG A 721 26.59 0.01 -9.67
C ARG A 721 27.01 0.50 -8.29
N ASN A 722 27.56 -0.37 -7.44
CA ASN A 722 27.98 0.01 -6.08
C ASN A 722 29.10 1.05 -6.08
N ILE A 723 30.08 0.91 -6.99
CA ILE A 723 31.14 1.91 -7.17
C ILE A 723 30.54 3.23 -7.64
N TYR A 724 29.71 3.21 -8.70
CA TYR A 724 29.04 4.40 -9.20
C TYR A 724 28.27 5.13 -8.12
N ARG A 725 27.41 4.42 -7.37
CA ARG A 725 26.59 4.96 -6.28
C ARG A 725 27.45 5.70 -5.25
N ARG A 726 28.52 5.06 -4.75
CA ARG A 726 29.44 5.68 -3.80
C ARG A 726 30.16 6.89 -4.41
N THR A 727 30.59 6.78 -5.66
CA THR A 727 31.31 7.86 -6.36
C THR A 727 30.44 9.09 -6.57
N VAL A 728 29.18 8.93 -7.00
CA VAL A 728 28.27 10.07 -7.21
C VAL A 728 27.81 10.70 -5.90
N ASP A 729 27.62 9.90 -4.86
CA ASP A 729 27.31 10.42 -3.52
C ASP A 729 28.50 11.29 -3.03
N GLN A 730 29.73 10.77 -3.10
CA GLN A 730 30.94 11.53 -2.73
C GLN A 730 31.22 12.73 -3.65
N ALA A 731 30.84 12.67 -4.92
CA ALA A 731 31.00 13.78 -5.85
C ALA A 731 30.09 14.97 -5.52
N TYR A 732 28.92 14.69 -4.94
CA TYR A 732 27.92 15.71 -4.65
C TYR A 732 28.01 16.24 -3.22
N GLU A 733 28.44 15.42 -2.25
CA GLU A 733 28.53 15.74 -0.81
C GLU A 733 29.16 17.12 -0.48
N PRO A 734 30.28 17.55 -1.11
CA PRO A 734 30.90 18.84 -0.81
C PRO A 734 30.04 20.06 -1.23
N VAL A 735 29.12 19.90 -2.19
CA VAL A 735 28.34 20.99 -2.77
C VAL A 735 27.33 21.58 -1.77
N PRO A 736 26.39 20.80 -1.18
CA PRO A 736 25.47 21.32 -0.18
C PRO A 736 26.19 21.74 1.11
N GLU A 737 27.27 21.06 1.51
CA GLU A 737 28.06 21.42 2.68
C GLU A 737 28.67 22.81 2.53
N LEU A 738 29.41 23.05 1.45
CA LEU A 738 30.03 24.35 1.19
C LEU A 738 28.99 25.47 1.06
N ARG A 739 27.83 25.19 0.44
CA ARG A 739 26.72 26.16 0.37
C ARG A 739 26.15 26.49 1.75
N ALA A 740 25.99 25.49 2.63
CA ALA A 740 25.48 25.69 3.98
C ALA A 740 26.46 26.51 4.84
N ILE A 741 27.76 26.22 4.75
CA ILE A 741 28.83 26.95 5.44
C ILE A 741 28.90 28.41 4.98
N ILE A 742 28.80 28.67 3.67
CA ILE A 742 28.81 30.03 3.13
C ILE A 742 27.54 30.79 3.52
N ALA A 743 26.37 30.12 3.48
CA ALA A 743 25.08 30.74 3.82
C ALA A 743 24.99 31.14 5.32
N SER A 744 25.76 30.49 6.19
CA SER A 744 25.78 30.78 7.64
C SER A 744 26.68 31.95 8.02
N VAL A 745 27.31 32.65 7.06
CA VAL A 745 28.25 33.75 7.33
C VAL A 745 27.66 34.87 8.20
N ASP A 746 26.43 35.28 7.96
CA ASP A 746 25.77 36.35 8.73
C ASP A 746 25.48 35.91 10.16
N ALA A 747 25.09 34.63 10.35
CA ALA A 747 24.85 34.04 11.65
C ALA A 747 26.15 33.93 12.46
N LEU A 748 27.24 33.51 11.81
CA LEU A 748 28.56 33.47 12.42
C LEU A 748 29.02 34.89 12.81
N ALA A 749 28.96 35.85 11.88
CA ALA A 749 29.38 37.23 12.12
C ALA A 749 28.63 37.90 13.29
N ALA A 750 27.36 37.54 13.52
CA ALA A 750 26.56 38.05 14.63
C ALA A 750 27.09 37.63 16.02
N LEU A 751 27.87 36.55 16.12
CA LEU A 751 28.46 36.05 17.37
C LEU A 751 29.77 36.75 17.75
N GLY A 752 30.36 37.53 16.84
CA GLY A 752 31.63 38.24 17.07
C GLY A 752 31.66 39.05 18.38
N PRO A 753 30.66 39.92 18.65
CA PRO A 753 30.62 40.70 19.89
C PRO A 753 30.57 39.84 21.18
N GLN A 754 30.00 38.64 21.11
CA GLN A 754 29.90 37.74 22.26
C GLN A 754 31.25 37.05 22.51
N ILE A 755 31.93 36.60 21.44
CA ILE A 755 33.27 36.01 21.52
C ILE A 755 34.28 37.06 22.01
N ASP A 756 34.19 38.31 21.52
CA ASP A 756 35.03 39.41 21.99
C ASP A 756 34.82 39.73 23.46
N ALA A 757 33.58 39.63 23.94
CA ALA A 757 33.26 39.81 25.36
C ALA A 757 33.82 38.67 26.23
N LEU A 758 33.88 37.44 25.71
CA LEU A 758 34.52 36.32 26.43
C LEU A 758 36.02 36.57 26.58
N ALA A 759 36.71 37.05 25.54
CA ALA A 759 38.13 37.38 25.59
C ALA A 759 38.45 38.50 26.59
N ALA A 760 37.60 39.54 26.63
CA ALA A 760 37.78 40.66 27.54
C ALA A 760 37.63 40.27 29.01
N ASP A 761 36.74 39.32 29.29
CA ASP A 761 36.36 38.95 30.65
C ASP A 761 37.12 37.70 31.16
N ALA A 762 37.78 36.92 30.28
CA ALA A 762 38.33 35.58 30.56
C ALA A 762 39.28 35.51 31.78
N LEU A 763 40.09 36.55 32.02
CA LEU A 763 41.02 36.60 33.15
C LEU A 763 40.35 36.95 34.49
N THR A 764 39.10 37.41 34.46
CA THR A 764 38.40 37.99 35.62
C THR A 764 37.10 37.26 35.98
N MET A 765 36.68 36.31 35.16
CA MET A 765 35.47 35.51 35.39
C MET A 765 35.70 34.43 36.44
N ASP A 766 34.70 34.26 37.32
CA ASP A 766 34.62 33.09 38.18
C ASP A 766 34.09 31.87 37.39
N ALA A 767 34.36 30.67 37.90
CA ALA A 767 34.04 29.41 37.23
C ALA A 767 32.53 29.23 36.93
N GLU A 768 31.64 29.66 37.84
CA GLU A 768 30.19 29.52 37.67
C GLU A 768 29.67 30.46 36.57
N THR A 769 30.19 31.69 36.51
CA THR A 769 29.88 32.66 35.46
C THR A 769 30.47 32.26 34.10
N ALA A 770 31.70 31.73 34.09
CA ALA A 770 32.36 31.24 32.87
C ALA A 770 31.59 30.06 32.27
N ASP A 771 31.18 29.08 33.08
CA ASP A 771 30.42 27.92 32.63
C ASP A 771 29.12 28.32 31.90
N VAL A 772 28.38 29.30 32.43
CA VAL A 772 27.14 29.78 31.82
C VAL A 772 27.38 30.52 30.50
N ARG A 773 28.32 31.48 30.48
CA ARG A 773 28.55 32.34 29.31
C ARG A 773 29.21 31.60 28.15
N PHE A 774 30.18 30.72 28.43
CA PHE A 774 30.79 29.89 27.40
C PHE A 774 29.78 28.91 26.82
N ARG A 775 28.95 28.26 27.64
CA ARG A 775 27.90 27.36 27.13
C ARG A 775 26.86 28.08 26.27
N GLU A 776 26.53 29.34 26.58
CA GLU A 776 25.61 30.14 25.75
C GLU A 776 26.18 30.36 24.34
N VAL A 777 27.45 30.77 24.24
CA VAL A 777 28.13 30.97 22.96
C VAL A 777 28.42 29.63 22.25
N GLU A 778 28.80 28.58 22.97
CA GLU A 778 28.98 27.23 22.44
C GLU A 778 27.68 26.68 21.84
N SER A 779 26.53 26.93 22.49
CA SER A 779 25.22 26.53 21.99
C SER A 779 24.89 27.30 20.72
N ALA A 780 25.11 28.62 20.70
CA ALA A 780 24.84 29.44 19.51
C ALA A 780 25.76 29.07 18.33
N LEU A 781 27.03 28.75 18.58
CA LEU A 781 27.95 28.20 17.56
C LEU A 781 27.55 26.80 17.12
N GLY A 782 26.90 26.02 17.99
CA GLY A 782 26.36 24.70 17.65
C GLY A 782 25.29 24.73 16.56
N ASP A 783 24.60 25.86 16.42
CA ASP A 783 23.59 26.09 15.39
C ASP A 783 24.17 26.67 14.08
N VAL A 784 25.48 26.99 14.05
CA VAL A 784 26.18 27.53 12.87
C VAL A 784 26.94 26.43 12.14
N GLU A 785 26.56 26.19 10.89
CA GLU A 785 27.22 25.19 10.04
C GLU A 785 28.71 25.50 9.83
N GLY A 786 29.55 24.47 10.02
CA GLY A 786 31.00 24.56 9.94
C GLY A 786 31.69 25.33 11.09
N ALA A 787 31.04 25.61 12.23
CA ALA A 787 31.65 26.32 13.36
C ALA A 787 32.19 25.40 14.48
N ARG A 788 32.38 24.11 14.19
CA ARG A 788 32.71 23.07 15.19
C ARG A 788 34.05 23.33 15.87
N ASP A 789 35.06 23.78 15.13
CA ASP A 789 36.42 23.96 15.66
C ASP A 789 36.51 25.19 16.57
N ILE A 790 35.84 26.29 16.20
CA ILE A 790 35.68 27.48 17.06
C ILE A 790 34.98 27.07 18.38
N ARG A 791 33.90 26.29 18.29
CA ARG A 791 33.21 25.77 19.47
C ARG A 791 34.12 24.87 20.31
N GLY A 792 34.94 24.04 19.68
CA GLY A 792 35.92 23.18 20.35
C GLY A 792 36.89 24.00 21.21
N LEU A 793 37.51 25.02 20.60
CA LEU A 793 38.44 25.94 21.29
C LEU A 793 37.77 26.67 22.46
N LEU A 794 36.52 27.13 22.30
CA LEU A 794 35.79 27.76 23.41
C LEU A 794 35.41 26.76 24.52
N SER A 795 35.14 25.50 24.18
CA SER A 795 34.91 24.44 25.17
C SER A 795 36.18 24.12 25.95
N ASP A 796 37.34 24.10 25.28
CA ASP A 796 38.65 23.90 25.91
C ASP A 796 39.00 25.08 26.81
N ALA A 797 38.75 26.32 26.36
CA ALA A 797 38.88 27.52 27.17
C ALA A 797 38.03 27.47 28.46
N ARG A 798 36.76 27.05 28.34
CA ARG A 798 35.86 26.88 29.49
C ARG A 798 36.40 25.84 30.46
N ASN A 799 36.86 24.69 29.96
CA ASN A 799 37.33 23.60 30.80
C ASN A 799 38.58 23.99 31.61
N GLU A 800 39.48 24.81 31.07
CA GLU A 800 40.65 25.34 31.81
C GLU A 800 40.28 26.36 32.91
N ILE A 801 39.17 27.08 32.74
CA ILE A 801 38.66 28.09 33.70
C ILE A 801 37.80 27.45 34.80
N ASP A 802 37.06 26.37 34.48
CA ASP A 802 36.17 25.62 35.40
C ASP A 802 36.88 24.41 36.07
N ASP A 803 38.18 24.21 35.86
CA ASP A 803 38.91 23.09 36.47
C ASP A 803 39.11 23.24 37.99
N ARG A 804 39.39 22.12 38.68
CA ARG A 804 39.79 22.09 40.10
C ARG A 804 41.07 22.89 40.38
N SER A 805 41.89 23.12 39.36
CA SER A 805 43.07 23.99 39.39
C SER A 805 43.04 24.94 38.18
N PRO A 806 42.24 26.03 38.23
CA PRO A 806 42.02 26.91 37.09
C PRO A 806 43.31 27.53 36.54
N ASP A 807 43.46 27.56 35.22
CA ASP A 807 44.50 28.29 34.50
C ASP A 807 43.87 29.31 33.52
N PRO A 808 43.48 30.50 34.00
CA PRO A 808 42.85 31.52 33.18
C PRO A 808 43.75 32.08 32.07
N GLU A 809 45.08 31.97 32.20
CA GLU A 809 46.02 32.38 31.16
C GLU A 809 45.94 31.43 29.97
N ARG A 810 45.94 30.12 30.23
CA ARG A 810 45.75 29.09 29.21
C ARG A 810 44.34 29.11 28.61
N GLY A 811 43.32 29.38 29.44
CA GLY A 811 41.96 29.60 28.96
C GLY A 811 41.87 30.78 27.98
N LEU A 812 42.55 31.90 28.28
CA LEU A 812 42.63 33.05 27.38
C LEU A 812 43.35 32.72 26.06
N GLU A 813 44.39 31.89 26.08
CA GLU A 813 45.08 31.45 24.84
C GLU A 813 44.09 30.77 23.87
N TYR A 814 43.27 29.85 24.36
CA TYR A 814 42.25 29.19 23.52
C TYR A 814 41.15 30.15 23.03
N VAL A 815 40.76 31.16 23.83
CA VAL A 815 39.79 32.18 23.37
C VAL A 815 40.39 33.06 22.28
N VAL A 816 41.67 33.43 22.40
CA VAL A 816 42.37 34.21 21.37
C VAL A 816 42.53 33.39 20.09
N GLU A 817 42.88 32.11 20.20
CA GLU A 817 42.91 31.19 19.05
C GLU A 817 41.54 31.07 18.39
N ALA A 818 40.47 30.99 19.19
CA ALA A 818 39.09 30.99 18.69
C ALA A 818 38.72 32.32 17.99
N GLN A 819 39.19 33.48 18.49
CA GLN A 819 38.98 34.79 17.86
C GLN A 819 39.71 34.90 16.51
N GLU A 820 40.96 34.41 16.44
CA GLU A 820 41.74 34.39 15.20
C GLU A 820 41.08 33.50 14.14
N LEU A 821 40.68 32.28 14.54
CA LEU A 821 39.95 31.36 13.66
C LEU A 821 38.60 31.94 13.23
N PHE A 822 37.84 32.55 14.15
CA PHE A 822 36.58 33.21 13.86
C PHE A 822 36.75 34.34 12.83
N ALA A 823 37.75 35.20 13.00
CA ALA A 823 38.02 36.28 12.06
C ALA A 823 38.41 35.76 10.68
N ALA A 824 39.21 34.69 10.61
CA ALA A 824 39.56 34.02 9.37
C ALA A 824 38.32 33.41 8.68
N GLU A 825 37.48 32.70 9.43
CA GLU A 825 36.23 32.08 8.96
C GLU A 825 35.26 33.12 8.38
N VAL A 826 34.99 34.21 9.12
CA VAL A 826 34.11 35.28 8.65
C VAL A 826 34.66 35.94 7.38
N ALA A 827 35.98 36.18 7.31
CA ALA A 827 36.61 36.84 6.17
C ALA A 827 36.47 36.01 4.88
N TRP A 828 36.82 34.72 4.92
CA TRP A 828 36.75 33.88 3.73
C TRP A 828 35.30 33.58 3.33
N ARG A 829 34.40 33.32 4.28
CA ARG A 829 32.97 33.07 4.01
C ARG A 829 32.29 34.28 3.38
N THR A 830 32.62 35.49 3.83
CA THR A 830 32.08 36.73 3.26
C THR A 830 32.52 36.91 1.81
N ARG A 831 33.79 36.61 1.51
CA ARG A 831 34.29 36.61 0.13
C ARG A 831 33.60 35.54 -0.71
N ALA A 832 33.51 34.31 -0.19
CA ALA A 832 32.87 33.19 -0.86
C ALA A 832 31.39 33.44 -1.20
N ALA A 833 30.65 34.13 -0.32
CA ALA A 833 29.26 34.51 -0.57
C ALA A 833 29.09 35.40 -1.82
N THR A 834 30.11 36.18 -2.18
CA THR A 834 30.07 37.08 -3.35
C THR A 834 30.70 36.49 -4.59
N GLU A 835 31.85 35.83 -4.46
CA GLU A 835 32.67 35.38 -5.59
C GLU A 835 32.38 33.91 -5.99
N LEU A 836 32.07 33.04 -5.04
CA LEU A 836 31.98 31.59 -5.26
C LEU A 836 30.53 31.08 -5.28
N LEU A 837 29.67 31.61 -4.39
CA LEU A 837 28.28 31.15 -4.23
C LEU A 837 27.45 31.17 -5.53
N PRO A 838 27.51 32.19 -6.40
CA PRO A 838 26.77 32.16 -7.67
C PRO A 838 27.21 31.02 -8.60
N GLY A 839 28.51 30.73 -8.63
CA GLY A 839 29.07 29.61 -9.40
C GLY A 839 28.69 28.26 -8.82
N LEU A 840 28.72 28.12 -7.50
CA LEU A 840 28.27 26.91 -6.80
C LEU A 840 26.79 26.61 -7.04
N ILE A 841 25.92 27.63 -7.02
CA ILE A 841 24.49 27.45 -7.31
C ILE A 841 24.29 26.98 -8.75
N ALA A 842 24.99 27.59 -9.72
CA ALA A 842 24.89 27.18 -11.12
C ALA A 842 25.38 25.73 -11.34
N TYR A 843 26.44 25.33 -10.64
CA TYR A 843 26.94 23.96 -10.69
C TYR A 843 25.95 22.97 -10.07
N ASP A 844 25.47 23.28 -8.85
CA ASP A 844 24.46 22.48 -8.16
C ASP A 844 23.21 22.29 -9.02
N GLU A 845 22.68 23.37 -9.60
CA GLU A 845 21.50 23.31 -10.46
C GLU A 845 21.67 22.39 -11.66
N ALA A 846 22.88 22.30 -12.22
CA ALA A 846 23.20 21.45 -13.35
C ALA A 846 23.33 19.97 -12.97
N ILE A 847 23.80 19.64 -11.76
CA ILE A 847 24.13 18.26 -11.37
C ILE A 847 23.15 17.63 -10.37
N GLN A 848 22.35 18.40 -9.64
CA GLN A 848 21.42 17.92 -8.61
C GLN A 848 20.40 16.90 -9.16
N GLY A 849 20.02 17.03 -10.43
CA GLY A 849 19.07 16.12 -11.10
C GLY A 849 19.70 14.84 -11.65
N THR A 850 21.03 14.71 -11.58
CA THR A 850 21.77 13.54 -12.09
C THR A 850 22.73 12.99 -11.02
N ILE A 851 23.92 13.56 -10.90
CA ILE A 851 24.96 13.14 -9.93
C ILE A 851 24.44 13.28 -8.50
N GLY A 852 23.81 14.42 -8.18
CA GLY A 852 23.30 14.70 -6.83
C GLY A 852 21.91 14.12 -6.51
N LEU A 853 21.29 13.37 -7.43
CA LEU A 853 19.89 12.98 -7.31
C LEU A 853 19.62 12.09 -6.10
N ARG A 854 20.58 11.22 -5.75
CA ARG A 854 20.48 10.27 -4.63
C ARG A 854 20.48 10.94 -3.25
N GLN A 855 21.17 12.08 -3.13
CA GLN A 855 21.30 12.84 -1.89
C GLN A 855 20.20 13.89 -1.69
N GLN A 856 19.30 14.06 -2.66
CA GLN A 856 18.15 14.93 -2.48
C GLN A 856 17.25 14.40 -1.36
N SER A 857 16.61 15.30 -0.60
CA SER A 857 15.66 14.90 0.44
C SER A 857 14.44 14.16 -0.12
N ARG A 858 14.07 14.48 -1.37
CA ARG A 858 12.95 13.88 -2.10
C ARG A 858 13.21 13.87 -3.59
N LEU A 859 12.54 12.97 -4.31
CA LEU A 859 12.58 12.96 -5.77
C LEU A 859 11.94 14.25 -6.34
N PRO A 860 12.61 14.95 -7.27
CA PRO A 860 11.96 15.99 -8.06
C PRO A 860 10.72 15.43 -8.76
N ARG A 861 9.67 16.24 -8.91
CA ARG A 861 8.38 15.78 -9.43
C ARG A 861 8.48 15.06 -10.78
N GLU A 862 9.34 15.53 -11.68
CA GLU A 862 9.57 14.91 -12.99
C GLU A 862 10.17 13.51 -12.86
N THR A 863 11.25 13.38 -12.09
CA THR A 863 11.89 12.11 -11.78
C THR A 863 10.95 11.15 -11.05
N ALA A 864 10.16 11.65 -10.10
CA ALA A 864 9.17 10.86 -9.37
C ALA A 864 8.12 10.25 -10.32
N LEU A 865 7.66 11.00 -11.32
CA LEU A 865 6.72 10.48 -12.33
C LEU A 865 7.34 9.42 -13.23
N TYR A 866 8.61 9.61 -13.63
CA TYR A 866 9.36 8.59 -14.37
C TYR A 866 9.52 7.30 -13.57
N VAL A 867 10.02 7.42 -12.32
CA VAL A 867 10.24 6.29 -11.41
C VAL A 867 8.92 5.58 -11.08
N ALA A 868 7.80 6.31 -10.95
CA ALA A 868 6.48 5.72 -10.79
C ALA A 868 6.05 4.89 -12.02
N GLY A 869 6.34 5.37 -13.23
CA GLY A 869 6.06 4.63 -14.47
C GLY A 869 6.90 3.38 -14.62
N CYS A 870 8.19 3.47 -14.30
CA CYS A 870 9.14 2.35 -14.35
C CYS A 870 8.81 1.28 -13.29
N SER A 871 8.57 1.68 -12.03
CA SER A 871 8.28 0.75 -10.92
C SER A 871 6.89 0.10 -11.02
N ALA A 872 5.96 0.66 -11.80
CA ALA A 872 4.64 0.09 -12.01
C ALA A 872 4.63 -1.19 -12.86
N ARG A 873 5.74 -1.52 -13.54
CA ARG A 873 5.88 -2.72 -14.37
C ARG A 873 6.46 -3.87 -13.55
N HIS A 874 5.88 -5.05 -13.73
CA HIS A 874 6.45 -6.29 -13.21
C HIS A 874 7.74 -6.63 -13.98
N ARG A 875 8.74 -7.15 -13.27
CA ARG A 875 10.06 -7.48 -13.80
C ARG A 875 10.43 -8.89 -13.39
N ASP A 876 10.92 -9.68 -14.33
CA ASP A 876 11.44 -11.00 -14.02
C ASP A 876 12.80 -10.87 -13.34
N ILE A 877 12.90 -11.37 -12.11
CA ILE A 877 14.13 -11.36 -11.31
C ILE A 877 14.65 -12.79 -11.05
N SER A 878 14.07 -13.81 -11.71
CA SER A 878 14.34 -15.22 -11.42
C SER A 878 15.79 -15.63 -11.62
N LEU A 879 16.53 -14.95 -12.49
CA LEU A 879 17.95 -15.24 -12.76
C LEU A 879 18.88 -14.83 -11.60
N ASN A 880 18.36 -14.12 -10.59
CA ASN A 880 19.08 -13.81 -9.35
C ASN A 880 18.80 -14.83 -8.23
N PHE A 881 17.91 -15.79 -8.47
CA PHE A 881 17.52 -16.86 -7.56
C PHE A 881 17.93 -18.21 -8.12
#